data_AF-K0SLH1-F1
#
_entry.id   AF-K0SLH1-F1
#
_cell.length_a   1.000
_cell.length_b   1.000
_cell.length_c   1.000
_cell.angle_alpha   90.00
_cell.angle_beta   90.00
_cell.angle_gamma   90.00
#
_symmetry.space_group_name_H-M   'P 1'
#
loop_
_entity.id
_entity.type
_entity.pdbx_description
1 polymer ?
#
loop_
_entity_poly.entity_id
_entity_poly.type
_entity_poly.pdbx_seq_one_letter_code
_entity_poly.pdbx_strand_id
1 'polypeptide(L)'
;MKLYKMAQMPLAMLLLTGSPMFSAAKSVADYVVPCVDDSVDFDVKLNFDDGSSYNSACSRSYSRCPDGSCLGGDDDWSTESNRSFDYLQTHTFAADGGASPAGVYVNDLTGRSACARALYMDQYRDFALGSGGLDVGDWWAGRAGPTDPLQITIVPFNSDQADCDKGNFNFEAERTVAVWVSAYRGQDTDPDDGSVYCDLSQNPEDCLNFAYWTVEHTNWGVDEIVLHGTLATVLDTSPPAVNIYLPEGYDLNMPITNHQLRFQIADGSTQACQDYANGNGHSTCMVNKLYSAAEMPNTPLADSKILSKINVSGLGRISGWDAMEYQRSKGYYLNCGESNKYCFNNVGGGSGSGVALNDASTNWGDFSQWYMSGRLLDLSAKPPGYEYGSQMFAIDVSGIETSWGSKYGYSPIQLNVADEDTYNYPTKVFDFKYVGNFNDQGDGIDTMADGSFTAFAYTQTNDDNIKLAAKDNHRKHSTLLQGRAGCAINLGAYGWGNIDGSVIEGVYVHRILHASWDSWNGCASGMDSSNGNGYGGLICTRSCAMDDGGLVDTTITGLYVPELADANSVSRLFAIGVNGNGPFCPGTTSTKYPIRNLVIKDSAVYPNPGCMSAMYDDLGIVEWGYNKWPSVRFFDEDASDTQKCDFQGTLNIHDDPQYFVCGFSDQTQAAKYCMTTDGVGGSPNIEYSIVSGDNPNVVFPTCGYSSSLLAVA
;
A
#
# COMPACT_ATOMS: atom_id res chain seq x y z
N MET A 1 13.17 22.12 -54.26
CA MET A 1 14.04 23.23 -53.82
C MET A 1 13.43 23.79 -52.54
N LYS A 2 14.11 23.57 -51.41
CA LYS A 2 13.60 23.80 -50.04
C LYS A 2 13.62 25.31 -49.72
N LEU A 3 12.56 25.80 -49.08
CA LEU A 3 12.51 27.12 -48.43
C LEU A 3 12.32 26.91 -46.93
N TYR A 4 13.41 27.06 -46.18
CA TYR A 4 13.39 27.16 -44.72
C TYR A 4 13.00 28.58 -44.32
N LYS A 5 11.95 28.73 -43.51
CA LYS A 5 11.72 29.93 -42.71
C LYS A 5 12.34 29.69 -41.33
N MET A 6 13.32 30.52 -41.00
CA MET A 6 13.89 30.64 -39.65
C MET A 6 12.81 31.08 -38.67
N ALA A 7 12.54 30.25 -37.67
CA ALA A 7 11.92 30.68 -36.42
C ALA A 7 13.01 31.23 -35.51
N GLN A 8 12.82 32.45 -35.02
CA GLN A 8 13.61 33.01 -33.93
C GLN A 8 13.27 32.25 -32.65
N MET A 9 14.20 31.45 -32.15
CA MET A 9 14.19 30.98 -30.76
C MET A 9 14.64 32.13 -29.85
N PRO A 10 13.94 32.42 -28.73
CA PRO A 10 14.55 33.16 -27.65
C PRO A 10 15.64 32.30 -27.02
N LEU A 11 16.80 32.91 -26.88
CA LEU A 11 18.01 32.39 -26.26
C LEU A 11 17.69 32.03 -24.79
N ALA A 12 17.36 30.76 -24.53
CA ALA A 12 17.32 30.20 -23.19
C ALA A 12 18.75 30.22 -22.64
N MET A 13 18.98 31.09 -21.68
CA MET A 13 20.22 31.16 -20.92
C MET A 13 20.29 29.89 -20.05
N LEU A 14 21.13 28.96 -20.49
CA LEU A 14 21.47 27.72 -19.82
C LEU A 14 22.18 28.06 -18.50
N LEU A 15 21.42 28.16 -17.41
CA LEU A 15 21.91 28.07 -16.04
C LEU A 15 21.78 26.61 -15.59
N LEU A 16 22.81 25.82 -15.89
CA LEU A 16 23.06 24.52 -15.29
C LEU A 16 23.62 24.74 -13.87
N THR A 17 22.74 25.06 -12.93
CA THR A 17 22.94 24.89 -11.50
C THR A 17 21.62 24.32 -10.97
N GLY A 18 21.67 23.17 -10.29
CA GLY A 18 20.49 22.42 -9.87
C GLY A 18 19.41 23.33 -9.27
N SER A 19 18.25 23.37 -9.91
CA SER A 19 17.09 24.01 -9.31
C SER A 19 16.67 23.14 -8.12
N PRO A 20 16.56 23.69 -6.90
CA PRO A 20 16.00 22.95 -5.77
C PRO A 20 14.59 22.49 -6.12
N MET A 21 14.17 21.33 -5.59
CA MET A 21 12.82 20.79 -5.78
C MET A 21 11.75 21.80 -5.33
N PHE A 22 12.10 22.63 -4.34
CA PHE A 22 11.30 23.77 -3.89
C PHE A 22 11.99 25.09 -4.27
N SER A 23 11.28 25.97 -4.97
CA SER A 23 11.81 27.30 -5.33
C SER A 23 11.93 28.20 -4.10
N ALA A 24 13.09 28.81 -3.87
CA ALA A 24 13.33 29.78 -2.79
C ALA A 24 12.47 31.06 -2.88
N ALA A 25 11.72 31.25 -3.97
CA ALA A 25 10.84 32.40 -4.17
C ALA A 25 9.36 32.10 -3.85
N LYS A 26 9.01 30.86 -3.50
CA LYS A 26 7.63 30.43 -3.22
C LYS A 26 7.35 30.31 -1.73
N SER A 27 6.12 30.55 -1.30
CA SER A 27 5.63 30.19 0.05
C SER A 27 5.00 28.79 0.05
N VAL A 28 4.65 28.27 1.23
CA VAL A 28 3.97 26.97 1.36
C VAL A 28 2.62 27.01 0.65
N ALA A 29 1.88 28.12 0.75
CA ALA A 29 0.62 28.32 0.04
C ALA A 29 0.71 28.13 -1.48
N ASP A 30 1.87 28.36 -2.11
CA ASP A 30 2.05 28.13 -3.56
C ASP A 30 2.03 26.64 -3.96
N TYR A 31 2.09 25.73 -2.98
CA TYR A 31 2.02 24.27 -3.18
C TYR A 31 0.66 23.69 -2.79
N VAL A 32 -0.24 24.53 -2.26
CA VAL A 32 -1.65 24.17 -2.08
C VAL A 32 -2.42 24.75 -3.26
N VAL A 33 -2.73 23.90 -4.23
CA VAL A 33 -3.32 24.34 -5.50
C VAL A 33 -4.76 23.86 -5.60
N PRO A 34 -5.67 24.68 -6.15
CA PRO A 34 -6.95 24.18 -6.60
C PRO A 34 -6.72 23.07 -7.62
N CYS A 35 -7.50 22.02 -7.48
CA CYS A 35 -7.53 20.91 -8.38
C CYS A 35 -7.85 21.37 -9.80
N VAL A 36 -7.13 20.81 -10.76
CA VAL A 36 -7.35 21.03 -12.18
C VAL A 36 -7.88 19.73 -12.75
N ASP A 37 -9.05 19.77 -13.38
CA ASP A 37 -9.55 18.60 -14.10
C ASP A 37 -8.56 18.23 -15.21
N ASP A 38 -8.04 17.01 -15.13
CA ASP A 38 -7.16 16.47 -16.15
C ASP A 38 -7.96 16.10 -17.41
N SER A 39 -7.26 15.70 -18.48
CA SER A 39 -7.93 15.05 -19.61
C SER A 39 -8.55 13.72 -19.14
N VAL A 40 -9.87 13.71 -18.99
CA VAL A 40 -10.64 12.55 -18.53
C VAL A 40 -11.21 11.74 -19.70
N ASP A 41 -11.23 10.42 -19.53
CA ASP A 41 -11.88 9.48 -20.44
C ASP A 41 -13.36 9.26 -20.09
N PHE A 42 -13.75 9.55 -18.85
CA PHE A 42 -15.10 9.31 -18.36
C PHE A 42 -15.75 10.57 -17.79
N ASP A 43 -17.04 10.75 -18.01
CA ASP A 43 -17.88 11.72 -17.30
C ASP A 43 -18.66 10.96 -16.20
N VAL A 44 -18.47 11.36 -14.94
CA VAL A 44 -19.05 10.68 -13.78
C VAL A 44 -19.85 11.68 -12.93
N LYS A 45 -21.07 11.28 -12.57
CA LYS A 45 -21.98 12.09 -11.75
C LYS A 45 -22.62 11.26 -10.65
N LEU A 46 -22.81 11.87 -9.49
CA LEU A 46 -23.58 11.29 -8.39
C LEU A 46 -25.03 11.80 -8.47
N ASN A 47 -25.98 10.87 -8.50
CA ASN A 47 -27.42 11.15 -8.60
C ASN A 47 -28.10 10.91 -7.26
N PHE A 48 -29.13 11.70 -6.97
CA PHE A 48 -29.90 11.63 -5.73
C PHE A 48 -31.39 11.37 -6.00
N ASP A 49 -32.12 10.92 -4.98
CA ASP A 49 -33.54 10.54 -5.07
C ASP A 49 -34.46 11.69 -5.48
N ASP A 50 -34.04 12.94 -5.25
CA ASP A 50 -34.78 14.15 -5.66
C ASP A 50 -34.60 14.49 -7.15
N GLY A 51 -33.83 13.68 -7.89
CA GLY A 51 -33.52 13.86 -9.30
C GLY A 51 -32.37 14.84 -9.58
N SER A 52 -31.71 15.36 -8.55
CA SER A 52 -30.49 16.16 -8.71
C SER A 52 -29.29 15.29 -9.04
N SER A 53 -28.31 15.90 -9.72
CA SER A 53 -27.04 15.26 -10.11
C SER A 53 -25.88 16.21 -9.88
N TYR A 54 -24.78 15.72 -9.34
CA TYR A 54 -23.59 16.50 -9.02
C TYR A 54 -22.36 15.91 -9.69
N ASN A 55 -21.46 16.79 -10.13
CA ASN A 55 -20.10 16.39 -10.50
C ASN A 55 -19.24 16.36 -9.24
N SER A 56 -18.17 15.57 -9.24
CA SER A 56 -17.15 15.66 -8.20
C SER A 56 -16.48 17.03 -8.26
N ALA A 57 -15.94 17.51 -7.13
CA ALA A 57 -15.15 18.73 -7.12
C ALA A 57 -13.85 18.60 -7.94
N CYS A 58 -13.39 17.35 -8.12
CA CYS A 58 -12.22 16.98 -8.89
C CYS A 58 -12.48 15.73 -9.72
N SER A 59 -11.98 15.73 -10.96
CA SER A 59 -11.76 14.51 -11.72
C SER A 59 -10.28 14.37 -12.01
N ARG A 60 -9.65 13.30 -11.53
CA ARG A 60 -8.20 13.08 -11.66
C ARG A 60 -7.92 11.89 -12.56
N SER A 61 -6.91 12.03 -13.41
CA SER A 61 -6.50 10.94 -14.29
C SER A 61 -5.06 10.55 -14.03
N TYR A 62 -4.84 9.24 -13.91
CA TYR A 62 -3.55 8.64 -13.64
C TYR A 62 -3.20 7.73 -14.80
N SER A 63 -2.35 8.22 -15.69
CA SER A 63 -1.76 7.42 -16.77
C SER A 63 -0.46 6.81 -16.30
N ARG A 64 -0.25 5.52 -16.59
CA ARG A 64 1.07 4.87 -16.42
C ARG A 64 2.14 5.54 -17.27
N CYS A 65 1.77 6.09 -18.43
CA CYS A 65 2.71 6.70 -19.37
C CYS A 65 2.33 8.17 -19.66
N PRO A 66 2.43 9.06 -18.66
CA PRO A 66 1.83 10.41 -18.71
C PRO A 66 2.48 11.34 -19.75
N ASP A 67 3.74 11.09 -20.12
CA ASP A 67 4.49 11.87 -21.13
C ASP A 67 4.99 11.01 -22.31
N GLY A 68 4.40 9.84 -22.49
CA GLY A 68 4.82 8.86 -23.50
C GLY A 68 5.96 7.94 -23.05
N SER A 69 6.51 8.11 -21.84
CA SER A 69 7.34 7.10 -21.19
C SER A 69 6.65 6.56 -19.95
N CYS A 70 6.65 5.23 -19.82
CA CYS A 70 5.90 4.55 -18.78
C CYS A 70 6.65 4.55 -17.45
N LEU A 71 5.88 4.68 -16.37
CA LEU A 71 6.29 4.45 -15.00
C LEU A 71 6.30 2.94 -14.73
N GLY A 72 7.31 2.46 -14.01
CA GLY A 72 7.56 1.02 -13.82
C GLY A 72 8.08 0.31 -15.09
N GLY A 73 8.39 -0.98 -14.97
CA GLY A 73 8.70 -1.83 -16.12
C GLY A 73 7.46 -2.08 -16.98
N ASP A 74 7.66 -2.35 -18.27
CA ASP A 74 6.55 -2.62 -19.21
C ASP A 74 5.64 -3.74 -18.71
N ASP A 75 6.24 -4.76 -18.08
CA ASP A 75 5.55 -5.96 -17.65
C ASP A 75 4.90 -5.84 -16.24
N ASP A 76 5.22 -4.80 -15.47
CA ASP A 76 4.81 -4.66 -14.05
C ASP A 76 3.30 -4.46 -13.84
N TRP A 77 2.62 -4.04 -14.90
CA TRP A 77 1.17 -3.83 -14.91
C TRP A 77 0.49 -4.71 -15.95
N SER A 78 1.04 -5.90 -16.23
CA SER A 78 0.51 -6.83 -17.23
C SER A 78 -0.03 -8.11 -16.61
N THR A 79 -1.19 -8.57 -17.07
CA THR A 79 -1.80 -9.84 -16.64
C THR A 79 -1.03 -11.05 -17.18
N GLU A 80 -1.41 -12.25 -16.74
CA GLU A 80 -0.96 -13.52 -17.32
C GLU A 80 -1.07 -13.55 -18.86
N SER A 81 -2.11 -12.91 -19.43
CA SER A 81 -2.35 -12.80 -20.87
C SER A 81 -1.64 -11.62 -21.55
N ASN A 82 -0.72 -10.95 -20.84
CA ASN A 82 0.00 -9.75 -21.28
C ASN A 82 -0.90 -8.54 -21.60
N ARG A 83 -2.07 -8.45 -20.95
CA ARG A 83 -2.91 -7.26 -21.06
C ARG A 83 -2.55 -6.26 -19.97
N SER A 84 -2.32 -5.01 -20.33
CA SER A 84 -1.82 -4.00 -19.41
C SER A 84 -2.94 -3.23 -18.70
N PHE A 85 -2.69 -2.78 -17.47
CA PHE A 85 -3.46 -1.75 -16.78
C PHE A 85 -2.69 -0.43 -16.83
N ASP A 86 -3.20 0.54 -17.59
CA ASP A 86 -2.45 1.74 -17.95
C ASP A 86 -3.10 3.03 -17.47
N TYR A 87 -4.35 2.97 -17.01
CA TYR A 87 -5.14 4.16 -16.75
C TYR A 87 -6.14 3.96 -15.62
N LEU A 88 -6.06 4.84 -14.63
CA LEU A 88 -7.04 4.99 -13.56
C LEU A 88 -7.60 6.42 -13.59
N GLN A 89 -8.91 6.56 -13.64
CA GLN A 89 -9.58 7.83 -13.38
C GLN A 89 -10.28 7.79 -12.02
N THR A 90 -10.23 8.86 -11.25
CA THR A 90 -10.84 8.91 -9.91
C THR A 90 -11.81 10.08 -9.76
N HIS A 91 -12.88 9.83 -9.00
CA HIS A 91 -13.87 10.83 -8.60
C HIS A 91 -14.18 10.69 -7.11
N THR A 92 -14.04 11.80 -6.39
CA THR A 92 -14.40 11.90 -4.98
C THR A 92 -15.63 12.78 -4.85
N PHE A 93 -16.60 12.33 -4.06
CA PHE A 93 -17.80 13.08 -3.70
C PHE A 93 -17.89 13.17 -2.18
N ALA A 94 -18.19 14.36 -1.67
CA ALA A 94 -18.56 14.54 -0.27
C ALA A 94 -20.07 14.29 -0.08
N ALA A 95 -20.47 13.29 0.69
CA ALA A 95 -21.87 13.16 1.11
C ALA A 95 -22.24 14.33 2.04
N ASP A 96 -23.17 15.18 1.64
CA ASP A 96 -23.85 16.10 2.55
C ASP A 96 -24.81 15.26 3.38
N GLY A 97 -24.60 15.18 4.71
CA GLY A 97 -25.26 14.26 5.65
C GLY A 97 -26.80 14.31 5.78
N GLY A 98 -27.53 14.64 4.71
CA GLY A 98 -28.99 14.57 4.60
C GLY A 98 -29.52 13.82 3.37
N ALA A 99 -28.71 13.52 2.34
CA ALA A 99 -29.20 12.83 1.13
C ALA A 99 -28.34 11.61 0.79
N SER A 100 -28.97 10.44 0.69
CA SER A 100 -28.31 9.22 0.24
C SER A 100 -28.15 9.27 -1.29
N PRO A 101 -26.98 8.91 -1.84
CA PRO A 101 -26.83 8.75 -3.28
C PRO A 101 -27.76 7.64 -3.77
N ALA A 102 -28.57 7.96 -4.78
CA ALA A 102 -29.46 7.01 -5.44
C ALA A 102 -28.72 6.25 -6.55
N GLY A 103 -27.75 6.90 -7.21
CA GLY A 103 -27.03 6.27 -8.30
C GLY A 103 -25.76 6.99 -8.72
N VAL A 104 -24.97 6.29 -9.52
CA VAL A 104 -23.79 6.84 -10.21
C VAL A 104 -24.05 6.78 -11.71
N TYR A 105 -23.94 7.91 -12.39
CA TYR A 105 -23.91 7.97 -13.85
C TYR A 105 -22.46 7.94 -14.33
N VAL A 106 -22.18 7.12 -15.35
CA VAL A 106 -20.85 7.05 -15.98
C VAL A 106 -21.03 7.01 -17.49
N ASN A 107 -20.22 7.80 -18.19
CA ASN A 107 -20.18 7.84 -19.65
C ASN A 107 -18.74 7.80 -20.17
N ASP A 108 -18.44 6.88 -21.08
CA ASP A 108 -17.14 6.82 -21.75
C ASP A 108 -17.09 7.85 -22.88
N LEU A 109 -16.33 8.92 -22.68
CA LEU A 109 -16.15 10.02 -23.63
C LEU A 109 -15.35 9.61 -24.86
N THR A 110 -14.60 8.50 -24.78
CA THR A 110 -13.85 7.95 -25.91
C THR A 110 -14.72 7.10 -26.84
N GLY A 111 -15.88 6.63 -26.35
CA GLY A 111 -16.79 5.74 -27.07
C GLY A 111 -16.22 4.35 -27.34
N ARG A 112 -15.21 3.91 -26.57
CA ARG A 112 -14.56 2.59 -26.72
C ARG A 112 -15.35 1.45 -26.09
N SER A 113 -16.11 1.74 -25.04
CA SER A 113 -16.95 0.76 -24.35
C SER A 113 -18.38 1.24 -24.19
N ALA A 114 -19.33 0.31 -24.31
CA ALA A 114 -20.76 0.57 -24.13
C ALA A 114 -21.29 0.07 -22.77
N CYS A 115 -20.58 -0.86 -22.12
CA CYS A 115 -20.96 -1.44 -20.85
C CYS A 115 -19.84 -1.26 -19.82
N ALA A 116 -20.18 -1.41 -18.55
CA ALA A 116 -19.21 -1.49 -17.47
C ALA A 116 -19.72 -2.36 -16.32
N ARG A 117 -18.78 -2.94 -15.58
CA ARG A 117 -19.03 -3.64 -14.32
C ARG A 117 -18.60 -2.76 -13.18
N ALA A 118 -19.54 -2.37 -12.32
CA ALA A 118 -19.26 -1.72 -11.05
C ALA A 118 -19.06 -2.79 -9.98
N LEU A 119 -17.98 -2.66 -9.22
CA LEU A 119 -17.58 -3.52 -8.11
C LEU A 119 -17.66 -2.72 -6.82
N TYR A 120 -18.37 -3.24 -5.84
CA TYR A 120 -18.42 -2.69 -4.49
C TYR A 120 -18.32 -3.85 -3.50
N MET A 121 -17.25 -3.85 -2.70
CA MET A 121 -16.96 -4.95 -1.80
C MET A 121 -16.92 -6.30 -2.55
N ASP A 122 -17.69 -7.28 -2.09
CA ASP A 122 -17.89 -8.62 -2.68
C ASP A 122 -19.03 -8.67 -3.71
N GLN A 123 -19.57 -7.52 -4.13
CA GLN A 123 -20.70 -7.43 -5.05
C GLN A 123 -20.32 -6.75 -6.36
N TYR A 124 -21.09 -7.07 -7.41
CA TYR A 124 -20.97 -6.39 -8.68
C TYR A 124 -22.32 -6.13 -9.36
N ARG A 125 -22.33 -5.14 -10.26
CA ARG A 125 -23.46 -4.80 -11.14
C ARG A 125 -22.94 -4.43 -12.51
N ASP A 126 -23.52 -5.04 -13.54
CA ASP A 126 -23.27 -4.68 -14.93
C ASP A 126 -24.30 -3.62 -15.38
N PHE A 127 -23.85 -2.60 -16.09
CA PHE A 127 -24.68 -1.49 -16.52
C PHE A 127 -24.20 -0.85 -17.83
N ALA A 128 -25.10 -0.13 -18.51
CA ALA A 128 -24.80 0.58 -19.75
C ALA A 128 -24.22 1.97 -19.48
N LEU A 129 -23.12 2.30 -20.17
CA LEU A 129 -22.49 3.62 -20.12
C LEU A 129 -23.29 4.65 -20.93
N GLY A 130 -23.35 5.89 -20.45
CA GLY A 130 -23.93 7.05 -21.15
C GLY A 130 -25.46 7.09 -21.27
N SER A 131 -26.16 5.99 -20.99
CA SER A 131 -27.62 5.89 -21.06
C SER A 131 -28.26 5.24 -19.83
N GLY A 132 -27.48 4.54 -19.02
CA GLY A 132 -27.90 3.96 -17.74
C GLY A 132 -27.24 4.67 -16.56
N GLY A 133 -27.99 4.88 -15.48
CA GLY A 133 -27.43 5.13 -14.15
C GLY A 133 -27.27 3.81 -13.42
N LEU A 134 -26.13 3.61 -12.79
CA LEU A 134 -25.94 2.55 -11.79
C LEU A 134 -26.74 2.93 -10.55
N ASP A 135 -27.75 2.16 -10.16
CA ASP A 135 -28.38 2.30 -8.85
C ASP A 135 -27.38 1.85 -7.77
N VAL A 136 -27.17 2.67 -6.75
CA VAL A 136 -26.31 2.37 -5.60
C VAL A 136 -27.02 2.57 -4.26
N GLY A 137 -28.32 2.85 -4.26
CA GLY A 137 -29.05 3.25 -3.06
C GLY A 137 -29.06 2.17 -1.98
N ASP A 138 -29.13 0.90 -2.39
CA ASP A 138 -29.07 -0.24 -1.47
C ASP A 138 -27.64 -0.60 -1.03
N TRP A 139 -26.63 -0.35 -1.87
CA TRP A 139 -25.22 -0.42 -1.45
C TRP A 139 -24.91 0.61 -0.36
N TRP A 140 -25.43 1.83 -0.51
CA TRP A 140 -25.30 2.90 0.48
C TRP A 140 -26.11 2.62 1.76
N ALA A 141 -27.40 2.31 1.64
CA ALA A 141 -28.29 2.14 2.79
C ALA A 141 -28.11 0.80 3.55
N GLY A 142 -27.57 -0.22 2.88
CA GLY A 142 -27.55 -1.60 3.39
C GLY A 142 -26.27 -1.98 4.13
N ARG A 143 -25.11 -1.90 3.45
CA ARG A 143 -23.83 -2.45 3.97
C ARG A 143 -22.88 -1.42 4.56
N ALA A 144 -22.83 -0.21 3.98
CA ALA A 144 -22.02 0.90 4.51
C ALA A 144 -22.69 1.57 5.74
N GLY A 145 -24.02 1.55 5.83
CA GLY A 145 -24.69 2.47 6.74
C GLY A 145 -24.41 3.94 6.39
N PRO A 146 -25.02 4.90 7.10
CA PRO A 146 -24.99 6.31 6.70
C PRO A 146 -23.63 7.02 6.94
N THR A 147 -22.67 6.35 7.58
CA THR A 147 -21.37 6.92 7.98
C THR A 147 -20.17 6.26 7.31
N ASP A 148 -20.35 5.14 6.63
CA ASP A 148 -19.23 4.50 5.94
C ASP A 148 -19.15 4.97 4.49
N PRO A 149 -17.94 5.09 3.93
CA PRO A 149 -17.76 5.51 2.56
C PRO A 149 -18.19 4.41 1.57
N LEU A 150 -18.64 4.84 0.40
CA LEU A 150 -18.89 3.97 -0.75
C LEU A 150 -17.67 4.03 -1.67
N GLN A 151 -17.02 2.89 -1.90
CA GLN A 151 -15.81 2.78 -2.72
C GLN A 151 -16.05 1.82 -3.88
N ILE A 152 -16.30 2.36 -5.07
CA ILE A 152 -16.67 1.58 -6.26
C ILE A 152 -15.50 1.57 -7.24
N THR A 153 -15.20 0.39 -7.78
CA THR A 153 -14.31 0.23 -8.94
C THR A 153 -15.14 -0.14 -10.15
N ILE A 154 -14.99 0.59 -11.26
CA ILE A 154 -15.76 0.39 -12.48
C ILE A 154 -14.81 -0.02 -13.59
N VAL A 155 -15.06 -1.20 -14.16
CA VAL A 155 -14.27 -1.79 -15.24
C VAL A 155 -15.11 -1.79 -16.52
N PRO A 156 -14.76 -0.97 -17.53
CA PRO A 156 -15.46 -0.96 -18.81
C PRO A 156 -15.32 -2.30 -19.55
N PHE A 157 -16.32 -2.65 -20.35
CA PHE A 157 -16.26 -3.81 -21.22
C PHE A 157 -17.17 -3.67 -22.44
N ASN A 158 -16.93 -4.52 -23.43
CA ASN A 158 -17.85 -4.73 -24.54
C ASN A 158 -18.51 -6.12 -24.41
N SER A 159 -19.83 -6.16 -24.64
CA SER A 159 -20.59 -7.40 -24.73
C SER A 159 -20.89 -7.74 -26.19
N ASP A 160 -20.96 -9.04 -26.51
CA ASP A 160 -21.48 -9.52 -27.79
C ASP A 160 -23.02 -9.45 -27.90
N GLN A 161 -23.69 -9.04 -26.82
CA GLN A 161 -25.12 -8.78 -26.76
C GLN A 161 -25.41 -7.30 -26.45
N ALA A 162 -26.64 -6.88 -26.74
CA ALA A 162 -27.09 -5.50 -26.48
C ALA A 162 -27.33 -5.21 -24.99
N ASP A 163 -27.48 -6.26 -24.17
CA ASP A 163 -27.71 -6.17 -22.74
C ASP A 163 -26.39 -6.41 -22.00
N CYS A 164 -26.04 -5.53 -21.07
CA CYS A 164 -24.74 -5.57 -20.41
C CYS A 164 -24.62 -6.72 -19.39
N ASP A 165 -25.74 -7.36 -19.01
CA ASP A 165 -25.78 -8.49 -18.07
C ASP A 165 -25.74 -9.87 -18.76
N LYS A 166 -25.64 -9.92 -20.10
CA LYS A 166 -25.70 -11.15 -20.89
C LYS A 166 -24.57 -11.20 -21.92
N GLY A 167 -24.18 -12.42 -22.25
CA GLY A 167 -23.23 -12.69 -23.34
C GLY A 167 -21.81 -12.96 -22.84
N ASN A 168 -20.87 -12.90 -23.78
CA ASN A 168 -19.45 -12.97 -23.47
C ASN A 168 -18.92 -11.56 -23.22
N PHE A 169 -18.18 -11.39 -22.13
CA PHE A 169 -17.66 -10.09 -21.72
C PHE A 169 -16.20 -9.94 -22.13
N ASN A 170 -15.89 -8.88 -22.88
CA ASN A 170 -14.53 -8.47 -23.17
C ASN A 170 -14.19 -7.26 -22.28
N PHE A 171 -13.76 -7.53 -21.05
CA PHE A 171 -13.34 -6.51 -20.09
C PHE A 171 -12.12 -5.74 -20.61
N GLU A 172 -12.12 -4.43 -20.45
CA GLU A 172 -10.92 -3.63 -20.66
C GLU A 172 -9.95 -3.87 -19.50
N ALA A 173 -8.75 -4.32 -19.83
CA ALA A 173 -7.67 -4.44 -18.84
C ALA A 173 -7.06 -3.07 -18.56
N GLU A 174 -7.10 -2.18 -19.54
CA GLU A 174 -6.30 -0.98 -19.66
C GLU A 174 -6.83 0.19 -18.82
N ARG A 175 -8.16 0.31 -18.69
CA ARG A 175 -8.82 1.46 -18.07
C ARG A 175 -9.74 1.04 -16.93
N THR A 176 -9.68 1.77 -15.83
CA THR A 176 -10.59 1.62 -14.68
C THR A 176 -11.02 3.00 -14.18
N VAL A 177 -12.23 3.10 -13.65
CA VAL A 177 -12.70 4.29 -12.91
C VAL A 177 -12.90 3.93 -11.44
N ALA A 178 -12.41 4.75 -10.52
CA ALA A 178 -12.71 4.68 -9.10
C ALA A 178 -13.69 5.80 -8.72
N VAL A 179 -14.74 5.45 -8.00
CA VAL A 179 -15.73 6.41 -7.49
C VAL A 179 -15.81 6.25 -5.98
N TRP A 180 -15.59 7.35 -5.26
CA TRP A 180 -15.63 7.38 -3.81
C TRP A 180 -16.66 8.39 -3.34
N VAL A 181 -17.60 7.95 -2.52
CA VAL A 181 -18.52 8.83 -1.80
C VAL A 181 -18.14 8.78 -0.33
N SER A 182 -17.51 9.86 0.16
CA SER A 182 -17.06 9.96 1.53
C SER A 182 -18.14 10.54 2.44
N ALA A 183 -18.32 9.94 3.61
CA ALA A 183 -19.18 10.46 4.66
C ALA A 183 -18.45 11.44 5.61
N TYR A 184 -17.12 11.57 5.49
CA TYR A 184 -16.29 12.34 6.42
C TYR A 184 -15.78 13.63 5.75
N ARG A 185 -16.11 14.79 6.33
CA ARG A 185 -15.78 16.12 5.77
C ARG A 185 -14.66 16.85 6.52
N GLY A 186 -13.99 16.20 7.46
CA GLY A 186 -13.00 16.85 8.32
C GLY A 186 -13.44 16.94 9.79
N GLN A 187 -12.50 17.28 10.66
CA GLN A 187 -12.72 17.47 12.09
C GLN A 187 -13.07 18.93 12.41
N ASP A 188 -14.11 19.14 13.20
CA ASP A 188 -14.29 20.39 13.95
C ASP A 188 -13.23 20.42 15.07
N THR A 189 -12.42 21.49 15.14
CA THR A 189 -11.52 21.70 16.28
C THR A 189 -12.24 22.42 17.41
N ASP A 190 -11.93 22.01 18.64
CA ASP A 190 -12.19 22.83 19.83
C ASP A 190 -11.09 23.90 19.91
N PRO A 191 -11.38 25.19 19.65
CA PRO A 191 -10.38 26.24 19.68
C PRO A 191 -9.77 26.49 21.07
N ASP A 192 -10.31 25.88 22.13
CA ASP A 192 -9.93 26.15 23.53
C ASP A 192 -9.01 25.07 24.15
N ASP A 193 -8.64 24.00 23.43
CA ASP A 193 -7.83 22.89 23.97
C ASP A 193 -6.29 23.07 23.81
N GLY A 194 -5.87 24.15 23.15
CA GLY A 194 -4.46 24.44 22.86
C GLY A 194 -3.89 23.67 21.66
N SER A 195 -4.73 22.95 20.91
CA SER A 195 -4.33 22.33 19.65
C SER A 195 -4.02 23.36 18.57
N VAL A 196 -3.13 22.98 17.64
CA VAL A 196 -2.90 23.74 16.40
C VAL A 196 -3.86 23.23 15.36
N TYR A 197 -4.59 24.13 14.70
CA TYR A 197 -5.44 23.82 13.55
C TYR A 197 -4.93 24.55 12.32
N CYS A 198 -4.77 23.83 11.22
CA CYS A 198 -4.49 24.42 9.92
C CYS A 198 -5.47 23.89 8.87
N ASP A 199 -6.17 24.80 8.22
CA ASP A 199 -6.83 24.56 6.95
C ASP A 199 -5.81 24.89 5.86
N LEU A 200 -5.30 23.87 5.17
CA LEU A 200 -4.23 24.06 4.19
C LEU A 200 -4.65 25.01 3.05
N SER A 201 -5.94 25.19 2.78
CA SER A 201 -6.41 26.15 1.77
C SER A 201 -6.41 27.61 2.23
N GLN A 202 -6.31 27.86 3.54
CA GLN A 202 -6.40 29.20 4.13
C GLN A 202 -5.10 29.63 4.83
N ASN A 203 -4.51 28.72 5.61
CA ASN A 203 -3.38 28.98 6.49
C ASN A 203 -2.41 27.78 6.57
N PRO A 204 -1.84 27.32 5.44
CA PRO A 204 -0.96 26.16 5.44
C PRO A 204 0.33 26.38 6.23
N GLU A 205 0.84 27.61 6.30
CA GLU A 205 2.04 27.95 7.06
C GLU A 205 1.89 27.81 8.59
N ASP A 206 0.66 27.68 9.12
CA ASP A 206 0.43 27.50 10.57
C ASP A 206 0.87 26.11 11.05
N CYS A 207 0.99 25.14 10.13
CA CYS A 207 1.44 23.79 10.45
C CYS A 207 2.57 23.27 9.57
N LEU A 208 2.68 23.75 8.32
CA LEU A 208 3.68 23.28 7.37
C LEU A 208 4.80 24.30 7.16
N ASN A 209 6.02 23.77 7.04
CA ASN A 209 7.21 24.46 6.58
C ASN A 209 7.82 23.73 5.38
N PHE A 210 8.69 24.39 4.61
CA PHE A 210 9.58 23.67 3.69
C PHE A 210 10.59 22.83 4.47
N ALA A 211 10.99 21.67 3.94
CA ALA A 211 12.08 20.91 4.54
C ALA A 211 13.37 21.78 4.62
N TYR A 212 14.05 21.75 5.77
CA TYR A 212 15.18 22.64 6.04
C TYR A 212 16.31 21.94 6.78
N TRP A 213 17.52 22.45 6.59
CA TRP A 213 18.73 21.92 7.22
C TRP A 213 19.06 22.69 8.51
N THR A 214 19.52 21.99 9.54
CA THR A 214 20.14 22.58 10.74
C THR A 214 21.42 21.84 11.10
N VAL A 215 22.24 22.44 11.97
CA VAL A 215 23.34 21.75 12.64
C VAL A 215 22.98 21.58 14.11
N GLU A 216 23.04 20.34 14.60
CA GLU A 216 22.74 19.95 15.98
C GLU A 216 24.01 19.40 16.66
N HIS A 217 24.19 19.72 17.94
CA HIS A 217 25.28 19.20 18.76
C HIS A 217 24.74 18.11 19.67
N THR A 218 25.24 16.88 19.51
CA THR A 218 24.83 15.76 20.36
C THR A 218 25.52 15.83 21.72
N ASN A 219 24.90 15.21 22.73
CA ASN A 219 25.49 15.06 24.08
C ASN A 219 26.79 14.23 24.09
N TRP A 220 27.10 13.55 22.98
CA TRP A 220 28.30 12.74 22.78
C TRP A 220 29.48 13.52 22.19
N GLY A 221 29.31 14.84 21.99
CA GLY A 221 30.35 15.71 21.42
C GLY A 221 30.54 15.56 19.91
N VAL A 222 29.53 15.03 19.21
CA VAL A 222 29.50 14.88 17.76
C VAL A 222 28.53 15.91 17.17
N ASP A 223 28.98 16.58 16.11
CA ASP A 223 28.17 17.54 15.36
C ASP A 223 27.42 16.80 14.24
N GLU A 224 26.14 17.10 14.09
CA GLU A 224 25.26 16.51 13.09
C GLU A 224 24.65 17.60 12.22
N ILE A 225 24.50 17.31 10.92
CA ILE A 225 23.65 18.10 10.04
C ILE A 225 22.35 17.33 9.83
N VAL A 226 21.22 17.99 10.03
CA VAL A 226 19.90 17.38 10.09
C VAL A 226 18.97 18.02 9.07
N LEU A 227 18.35 17.23 8.20
CA LEU A 227 17.24 17.67 7.34
C LEU A 227 15.92 17.38 8.06
N HIS A 228 15.17 18.43 8.34
CA HIS A 228 13.87 18.37 9.01
C HIS A 228 12.74 18.31 8.00
N GLY A 229 11.72 17.49 8.29
CA GLY A 229 10.48 17.40 7.52
C GLY A 229 9.60 18.66 7.60
N THR A 230 8.47 18.59 6.91
CA THR A 230 7.53 19.71 6.74
C THR A 230 6.71 20.06 7.99
N LEU A 231 6.66 19.19 8.99
CA LEU A 231 5.97 19.43 10.27
C LEU A 231 6.89 19.82 11.43
N ALA A 232 8.21 19.89 11.21
CA ALA A 232 9.15 20.03 12.32
C ALA A 232 8.94 21.32 13.13
N THR A 233 8.62 22.45 12.47
CA THR A 233 8.50 23.74 13.15
C THR A 233 7.31 23.78 14.11
N VAL A 234 6.15 23.23 13.70
CA VAL A 234 4.96 23.22 14.56
C VAL A 234 5.15 22.28 15.75
N LEU A 235 5.76 21.12 15.53
CA LEU A 235 6.02 20.14 16.60
C LEU A 235 7.06 20.59 17.61
N ASP A 236 8.00 21.47 17.22
CA ASP A 236 8.96 22.10 18.14
C ASP A 236 8.29 22.94 19.23
N THR A 237 7.03 23.36 19.03
CA THR A 237 6.22 24.05 20.07
C THR A 237 5.58 23.08 21.07
N SER A 238 5.66 21.77 20.81
CA SER A 238 5.06 20.69 21.62
C SER A 238 3.56 20.89 21.89
N PRO A 239 2.73 21.12 20.84
CA PRO A 239 1.30 21.27 21.03
C PRO A 239 0.67 19.94 21.49
N PRO A 240 -0.44 19.95 22.23
CA PRO A 240 -1.16 18.72 22.59
C PRO A 240 -1.64 17.94 21.36
N ALA A 241 -2.06 18.66 20.31
CA ALA A 241 -2.45 18.08 19.04
C ALA A 241 -2.16 19.03 17.87
N VAL A 242 -1.93 18.46 16.69
CA VAL A 242 -1.87 19.15 15.40
C VAL A 242 -2.96 18.58 14.50
N ASN A 243 -3.87 19.43 14.05
CA ASN A 243 -5.01 19.11 13.21
C ASN A 243 -4.83 19.74 11.83
N ILE A 244 -4.58 18.89 10.84
CA ILE A 244 -4.31 19.29 9.47
C ILE A 244 -5.53 18.95 8.61
N TYR A 245 -6.13 19.96 8.00
CA TYR A 245 -7.28 19.81 7.13
C TYR A 245 -6.92 20.15 5.68
N LEU A 246 -7.12 19.20 4.77
CA LEU A 246 -6.95 19.36 3.33
C LEU A 246 -8.32 19.25 2.63
N PRO A 247 -8.95 20.38 2.25
CA PRO A 247 -10.30 20.39 1.72
C PRO A 247 -10.45 19.66 0.38
N GLU A 248 -11.69 19.25 0.10
CA GLU A 248 -12.11 18.78 -1.22
C GLU A 248 -11.76 19.81 -2.30
N GLY A 249 -11.32 19.37 -3.49
CA GLY A 249 -10.99 20.28 -4.57
C GLY A 249 -9.59 20.87 -4.51
N TYR A 250 -8.74 20.44 -3.58
CA TYR A 250 -7.35 20.93 -3.45
C TYR A 250 -6.33 19.79 -3.52
N ASP A 251 -5.17 20.12 -4.06
CA ASP A 251 -3.97 19.30 -4.06
C ASP A 251 -2.85 19.97 -3.23
N LEU A 252 -2.15 19.18 -2.42
CA LEU A 252 -0.91 19.55 -1.76
C LEU A 252 0.26 18.89 -2.48
N ASN A 253 1.12 19.69 -3.12
CA ASN A 253 2.31 19.22 -3.85
C ASN A 253 3.57 19.22 -2.96
N MET A 254 3.43 18.75 -1.72
CA MET A 254 4.52 18.54 -0.77
C MET A 254 4.13 17.48 0.26
N PRO A 255 5.11 16.77 0.86
CA PRO A 255 4.80 15.76 1.87
C PRO A 255 4.30 16.40 3.17
N ILE A 256 3.53 15.64 3.94
CA ILE A 256 3.27 15.93 5.35
C ILE A 256 4.11 14.96 6.17
N THR A 257 5.22 15.44 6.72
CA THR A 257 6.16 14.57 7.41
C THR A 257 6.89 15.25 8.55
N ASN A 258 7.11 14.50 9.63
CA ASN A 258 8.00 14.88 10.72
C ASN A 258 9.28 14.02 10.78
N HIS A 259 9.62 13.38 9.66
CA HIS A 259 10.85 12.63 9.48
C HIS A 259 12.09 13.52 9.59
N GLN A 260 13.22 12.94 10.00
CA GLN A 260 14.51 13.61 10.04
C GLN A 260 15.58 12.74 9.38
N LEU A 261 16.43 13.35 8.54
CA LEU A 261 17.66 12.70 8.09
C LEU A 261 18.85 13.31 8.82
N ARG A 262 19.66 12.47 9.48
CA ARG A 262 20.79 12.90 10.30
C ARG A 262 22.10 12.40 9.73
N PHE A 263 23.03 13.31 9.50
CA PHE A 263 24.37 13.00 9.00
C PHE A 263 25.41 13.46 10.02
N GLN A 264 26.35 12.58 10.35
CA GLN A 264 27.51 12.94 11.14
C GLN A 264 28.41 13.88 10.32
N ILE A 265 28.66 15.07 10.86
CA ILE A 265 29.56 16.05 10.23
C ILE A 265 31.00 15.57 10.38
N ALA A 266 31.79 15.74 9.31
CA ALA A 266 33.20 15.42 9.33
C ALA A 266 34.00 16.40 10.21
N ASP A 267 35.03 15.90 10.88
CA ASP A 267 35.92 16.71 11.73
C ASP A 267 36.39 17.98 11.02
N GLY A 268 36.17 19.14 11.65
CA GLY A 268 36.54 20.45 11.11
C GLY A 268 35.57 21.02 10.07
N SER A 269 34.46 20.34 9.76
CA SER A 269 33.46 20.79 8.78
C SER A 269 32.23 21.48 9.39
N THR A 270 32.15 21.65 10.71
CA THR A 270 30.98 22.22 11.40
C THR A 270 30.57 23.57 10.83
N GLN A 271 31.50 24.53 10.70
CA GLN A 271 31.19 25.86 10.17
C GLN A 271 30.71 25.78 8.72
N ALA A 272 31.34 24.94 7.88
CA ALA A 272 30.93 24.76 6.49
C ALA A 272 29.51 24.17 6.38
N CYS A 273 29.13 23.28 7.29
CA CYS A 273 27.79 22.72 7.38
C CYS A 273 26.76 23.71 7.95
N GLN A 274 27.15 24.57 8.89
CA GLN A 274 26.32 25.69 9.35
C GLN A 274 26.07 26.69 8.21
N ASP A 275 27.10 27.01 7.43
CA ASP A 275 26.96 27.89 6.27
C ASP A 275 26.04 27.28 5.20
N TYR A 276 26.17 25.97 4.95
CA TYR A 276 25.29 25.21 4.06
C TYR A 276 23.83 25.26 4.54
N ALA A 277 23.59 24.98 5.82
CA ALA A 277 22.26 25.01 6.42
C ALA A 277 21.59 26.39 6.36
N ASN A 278 22.37 27.47 6.49
CA ASN A 278 21.88 28.85 6.41
C ASN A 278 21.63 29.35 4.96
N GLY A 279 21.72 28.47 3.95
CA GLY A 279 21.51 28.86 2.55
C GLY A 279 22.67 29.63 1.92
N ASN A 280 23.86 29.65 2.54
CA ASN A 280 25.05 30.24 1.96
C ASN A 280 25.69 29.23 0.98
N GLY A 281 25.15 29.17 -0.24
CA GLY A 281 25.37 28.15 -1.27
C GLY A 281 26.77 27.97 -1.87
N HIS A 282 27.84 28.04 -1.08
CA HIS A 282 29.21 27.82 -1.55
C HIS A 282 30.11 26.96 -0.65
N SER A 283 29.68 26.59 0.56
CA SER A 283 30.48 25.74 1.45
C SER A 283 30.20 24.25 1.22
N THR A 284 31.27 23.49 1.06
CA THR A 284 31.21 22.02 0.96
C THR A 284 31.01 21.45 2.37
N CYS A 285 29.75 21.24 2.78
CA CYS A 285 29.47 20.49 4.00
C CYS A 285 29.93 19.04 3.83
N MET A 286 30.93 18.64 4.62
CA MET A 286 31.50 17.29 4.59
C MET A 286 30.84 16.45 5.68
N VAL A 287 30.35 15.28 5.30
CA VAL A 287 29.72 14.31 6.20
C VAL A 287 30.48 12.99 6.16
N ASN A 288 30.70 12.38 7.32
CA ASN A 288 31.46 11.12 7.44
C ASN A 288 30.57 9.90 7.36
N LYS A 289 29.31 10.03 7.78
CA LYS A 289 28.39 8.92 7.96
C LYS A 289 26.96 9.46 7.86
N LEU A 290 26.16 8.86 6.99
CA LEU A 290 24.72 8.79 7.24
C LEU A 290 24.57 7.71 8.29
N TYR A 291 23.94 8.01 9.42
CA TYR A 291 23.66 6.94 10.38
C TYR A 291 22.82 5.90 9.65
N SER A 292 23.40 4.71 9.44
CA SER A 292 22.74 3.66 8.69
C SER A 292 21.47 3.27 9.43
N ALA A 293 20.44 2.87 8.68
CA ALA A 293 19.17 2.37 9.22
C ALA A 293 19.32 1.22 10.23
N ALA A 294 20.51 0.60 10.36
CA ALA A 294 20.82 -0.44 11.35
C ALA A 294 21.45 0.10 12.66
N GLU A 295 21.89 1.36 12.71
CA GLU A 295 22.45 2.01 13.92
C GLU A 295 21.58 3.16 14.44
N MET A 296 20.65 3.63 13.62
CA MET A 296 19.47 4.39 14.00
C MET A 296 18.32 3.85 13.15
N PRO A 297 17.64 2.77 13.57
CA PRO A 297 16.39 2.45 12.92
C PRO A 297 15.50 3.67 13.08
N ASN A 298 14.90 4.15 12.00
CA ASN A 298 13.75 5.05 11.99
C ASN A 298 13.68 5.88 13.28
N THR A 299 14.50 6.93 13.42
CA THR A 299 14.36 7.84 14.56
C THR A 299 13.42 8.96 14.14
N PRO A 300 12.11 8.86 14.44
CA PRO A 300 11.32 10.03 14.73
C PRO A 300 12.16 10.98 15.57
N LEU A 301 12.05 12.27 15.26
CA LEU A 301 12.32 13.40 16.14
C LEU A 301 12.73 12.96 17.57
N ALA A 302 13.99 13.21 17.97
CA ALA A 302 14.50 12.91 19.30
C ALA A 302 13.40 13.12 20.37
N ASP A 303 13.09 12.07 21.14
CA ASP A 303 11.91 11.80 21.99
C ASP A 303 11.13 12.97 22.60
N SER A 304 11.74 14.12 22.82
CA SER A 304 11.09 15.36 23.29
C SER A 304 10.17 16.04 22.27
N LYS A 305 10.26 15.74 20.96
CA LYS A 305 9.60 16.52 19.89
C LYS A 305 8.42 15.82 19.20
N ILE A 306 8.03 14.62 19.65
CA ILE A 306 6.90 13.84 19.11
C ILE A 306 5.68 13.82 20.05
N LEU A 307 5.61 14.75 21.01
CA LEU A 307 4.62 14.74 22.10
C LEU A 307 3.21 15.23 21.69
N SER A 308 2.87 15.14 20.42
CA SER A 308 1.60 15.64 19.89
C SER A 308 0.79 14.50 19.31
N LYS A 309 -0.52 14.54 19.48
CA LYS A 309 -1.43 13.80 18.59
C LYS A 309 -1.42 14.46 17.21
N ILE A 310 -1.44 13.69 16.13
CA ILE A 310 -1.50 14.22 14.77
C ILE A 310 -2.77 13.73 14.09
N ASN A 311 -3.61 14.67 13.64
CA ASN A 311 -4.81 14.38 12.87
C ASN A 311 -4.61 14.95 11.45
N VAL A 312 -4.77 14.14 10.41
CA VAL A 312 -4.77 14.57 9.01
C VAL A 312 -6.09 14.19 8.37
N SER A 313 -6.79 15.17 7.82
CA SER A 313 -8.20 14.96 7.50
C SER A 313 -8.68 15.79 6.31
N GLY A 314 -9.77 15.37 5.66
CA GLY A 314 -10.40 16.08 4.55
C GLY A 314 -10.55 15.22 3.31
N LEU A 315 -10.73 15.82 2.15
CA LEU A 315 -11.01 15.12 0.87
C LEU A 315 -10.11 15.58 -0.29
N GLY A 316 -9.11 16.41 0.00
CA GLY A 316 -8.09 16.75 -0.99
C GLY A 316 -7.00 15.69 -1.10
N ARG A 317 -6.00 15.98 -1.94
CA ARG A 317 -4.97 15.02 -2.33
C ARG A 317 -3.56 15.51 -1.99
N ILE A 318 -2.72 14.65 -1.42
CA ILE A 318 -1.27 14.86 -1.35
C ILE A 318 -0.65 14.22 -2.60
N SER A 319 -0.01 15.02 -3.45
CA SER A 319 0.53 14.57 -4.72
C SER A 319 2.05 14.45 -4.66
N GLY A 320 2.56 13.26 -4.98
CA GLY A 320 3.99 12.98 -5.13
C GLY A 320 4.55 13.27 -6.52
N TRP A 321 3.75 13.86 -7.42
CA TRP A 321 4.14 14.07 -8.81
C TRP A 321 5.48 14.81 -8.95
N ASP A 322 5.68 15.89 -8.19
CA ASP A 322 6.92 16.68 -8.25
C ASP A 322 8.14 15.86 -7.76
N ALA A 323 7.96 15.01 -6.74
CA ALA A 323 9.02 14.13 -6.25
C ALA A 323 9.39 13.06 -7.28
N MET A 324 8.38 12.49 -7.95
CA MET A 324 8.54 11.51 -9.02
C MET A 324 9.19 12.13 -10.28
N GLU A 325 8.72 13.29 -10.73
CA GLU A 325 9.31 14.03 -11.86
C GLU A 325 10.75 14.43 -11.57
N TYR A 326 11.01 14.88 -10.34
CA TYR A 326 12.37 15.17 -9.91
C TYR A 326 13.27 13.93 -10.04
N GLN A 327 12.81 12.77 -9.58
CA GLN A 327 13.52 11.49 -9.74
C GLN A 327 13.82 11.19 -11.21
N ARG A 328 12.81 11.32 -12.08
CA ARG A 328 12.92 11.03 -13.52
C ARG A 328 13.88 11.99 -14.21
N SER A 329 13.76 13.30 -13.96
CA SER A 329 14.57 14.35 -14.60
C SER A 329 16.06 14.25 -14.29
N LYS A 330 16.39 13.74 -13.09
CA LYS A 330 17.78 13.52 -12.66
C LYS A 330 18.36 12.23 -13.20
N GLY A 331 17.58 11.43 -13.94
CA GLY A 331 17.97 10.11 -14.40
C GLY A 331 18.17 9.13 -13.24
N TYR A 332 17.56 9.41 -12.08
CA TYR A 332 17.64 8.57 -10.89
C TYR A 332 16.71 7.35 -11.01
N TYR A 333 16.93 6.56 -12.06
CA TYR A 333 16.96 5.10 -11.92
C TYR A 333 18.36 4.73 -11.43
N LEU A 334 18.79 5.33 -10.30
CA LEU A 334 20.08 4.96 -9.73
C LEU A 334 20.04 3.45 -9.52
N ASN A 335 21.19 2.84 -9.69
CA ASN A 335 21.49 1.48 -9.27
C ASN A 335 21.11 1.17 -7.80
N CYS A 336 20.35 1.99 -7.07
CA CYS A 336 19.68 1.65 -5.82
C CYS A 336 18.48 0.70 -6.03
N GLY A 337 18.60 -0.28 -6.94
CA GLY A 337 17.72 -1.45 -6.92
C GLY A 337 17.94 -2.26 -5.64
N GLU A 338 17.14 -3.29 -5.41
CA GLU A 338 17.11 -4.13 -4.18
C GLU A 338 18.49 -4.58 -3.69
N SER A 339 19.45 -4.77 -4.61
CA SER A 339 20.83 -5.13 -4.31
C SER A 339 21.69 -4.00 -3.70
N ASN A 340 21.22 -2.76 -3.67
CA ASN A 340 21.95 -1.58 -3.21
C ASN A 340 21.35 -0.97 -1.93
N LYS A 341 21.20 -1.83 -0.92
CA LYS A 341 21.43 -1.47 0.51
C LYS A 341 22.66 -0.56 0.69
N TYR A 342 23.60 -0.60 -0.26
CA TYR A 342 24.77 0.26 -0.42
C TYR A 342 24.50 1.75 -0.66
N CYS A 343 23.31 2.19 -1.07
CA CYS A 343 23.00 3.62 -1.14
C CYS A 343 22.86 4.27 0.25
N PHE A 344 22.68 3.48 1.32
CA PHE A 344 22.78 3.94 2.71
C PHE A 344 24.07 3.46 3.40
N ASN A 345 24.59 2.29 3.01
CA ASN A 345 25.72 1.65 3.70
C ASN A 345 27.12 2.13 3.29
N ASN A 346 27.29 2.88 2.20
CA ASN A 346 28.60 3.37 1.72
C ASN A 346 28.79 4.88 1.90
N VAL A 347 28.51 5.41 3.09
CA VAL A 347 29.10 6.69 3.49
C VAL A 347 30.46 6.38 4.13
N GLY A 348 31.53 6.60 3.37
CA GLY A 348 32.90 6.56 3.90
C GLY A 348 33.42 5.16 4.24
N GLY A 349 33.72 4.36 3.21
CA GLY A 349 34.63 3.22 3.36
C GLY A 349 36.05 3.70 3.72
N GLY A 350 36.34 3.85 5.01
CA GLY A 350 37.69 4.05 5.54
C GLY A 350 37.96 5.44 6.12
N SER A 351 38.14 5.48 7.43
CA SER A 351 38.89 6.48 8.22
C SER A 351 39.13 7.88 7.60
N GLY A 352 38.26 8.85 7.94
CA GLY A 352 38.67 10.25 8.14
C GLY A 352 38.56 11.23 6.95
N SER A 353 38.16 10.80 5.76
CA SER A 353 37.87 11.71 4.63
C SER A 353 36.37 11.72 4.36
N GLY A 354 35.62 12.67 4.95
CA GLY A 354 34.19 12.81 4.69
C GLY A 354 33.85 12.96 3.20
N VAL A 355 32.57 12.81 2.85
CA VAL A 355 32.01 13.05 1.52
C VAL A 355 31.24 14.36 1.54
N ALA A 356 31.32 15.14 0.45
CA ALA A 356 30.57 16.37 0.33
C ALA A 356 29.08 16.10 0.07
N LEU A 357 28.17 16.82 0.74
CA LEU A 357 26.73 16.71 0.47
C LEU A 357 26.36 17.06 -0.98
N ASN A 358 27.19 17.85 -1.67
CA ASN A 358 27.00 18.29 -3.05
C ASN A 358 28.00 17.65 -4.04
N ASP A 359 28.68 16.56 -3.67
CA ASP A 359 29.61 15.87 -4.58
C ASP A 359 28.85 15.39 -5.83
N ALA A 360 29.33 15.74 -7.02
CA ALA A 360 28.72 15.33 -8.30
C ALA A 360 28.64 13.80 -8.49
N SER A 361 29.44 13.02 -7.75
CA SER A 361 29.45 11.55 -7.81
C SER A 361 28.39 10.87 -6.92
N THR A 362 27.83 11.56 -5.92
CA THR A 362 26.87 10.97 -4.95
C THR A 362 25.66 11.86 -4.63
N ASN A 363 25.80 13.19 -4.76
CA ASN A 363 24.78 14.23 -4.68
C ASN A 363 23.72 14.02 -3.58
N TRP A 364 24.20 13.78 -2.36
CA TRP A 364 23.38 13.49 -1.17
C TRP A 364 22.35 14.56 -0.83
N GLY A 365 22.63 15.84 -1.12
CA GLY A 365 21.66 16.92 -0.93
C GLY A 365 20.42 16.72 -1.80
N ASP A 366 20.61 16.44 -3.09
CA ASP A 366 19.53 16.15 -4.03
C ASP A 366 18.80 14.85 -3.65
N PHE A 367 19.54 13.81 -3.24
CA PHE A 367 18.95 12.56 -2.74
C PHE A 367 18.09 12.77 -1.49
N SER A 368 18.61 13.52 -0.50
CA SER A 368 17.91 13.77 0.77
C SER A 368 16.62 14.55 0.54
N GLN A 369 16.64 15.51 -0.38
CA GLN A 369 15.45 16.27 -0.78
C GLN A 369 14.43 15.37 -1.49
N TRP A 370 14.87 14.53 -2.44
CA TRP A 370 14.00 13.54 -3.07
C TRP A 370 13.40 12.56 -2.06
N TYR A 371 14.22 12.05 -1.15
CA TYR A 371 13.81 11.10 -0.13
C TYR A 371 12.76 11.69 0.81
N MET A 372 12.97 12.93 1.26
CA MET A 372 11.98 13.65 2.08
C MET A 372 10.69 13.91 1.30
N SER A 373 10.78 14.36 0.04
CA SER A 373 9.62 14.65 -0.80
C SER A 373 8.83 13.42 -1.24
N GLY A 374 9.46 12.24 -1.31
CA GLY A 374 8.81 10.97 -1.63
C GLY A 374 7.95 10.39 -0.50
N ARG A 375 8.17 10.85 0.73
CA ARG A 375 7.46 10.42 1.95
C ARG A 375 6.18 11.22 2.15
N LEU A 376 5.21 10.99 1.26
CA LEU A 376 3.99 11.80 1.13
C LEU A 376 3.25 11.98 2.47
N LEU A 377 3.16 10.92 3.27
CA LEU A 377 2.57 10.94 4.61
C LEU A 377 3.38 10.06 5.56
N ASP A 378 4.48 10.59 6.09
CA ASP A 378 5.35 9.90 7.03
C ASP A 378 5.34 10.58 8.39
N LEU A 379 4.62 9.97 9.33
CA LEU A 379 4.25 10.55 10.60
C LEU A 379 4.63 9.65 11.75
N SER A 380 5.16 10.28 12.80
CA SER A 380 5.43 9.63 14.08
C SER A 380 4.93 10.47 15.26
N ALA A 381 4.24 9.86 16.20
CA ALA A 381 3.56 10.57 17.29
C ALA A 381 3.50 9.74 18.59
N LYS A 382 3.63 10.44 19.73
CA LYS A 382 3.60 9.93 21.10
C LYS A 382 2.84 10.91 22.00
N PRO A 383 1.50 10.89 22.03
CA PRO A 383 0.75 11.83 22.84
C PRO A 383 1.04 11.63 24.35
N PRO A 384 1.23 12.70 25.14
CA PRO A 384 1.51 12.62 26.57
C PRO A 384 0.33 12.02 27.33
N GLY A 385 0.64 11.16 28.31
CA GLY A 385 -0.38 10.48 29.12
C GLY A 385 -1.00 9.25 28.45
N TYR A 386 -0.43 8.77 27.33
CA TYR A 386 -0.88 7.54 26.70
C TYR A 386 -0.67 6.32 27.60
N GLU A 387 -1.76 5.62 27.91
CA GLU A 387 -1.75 4.27 28.48
C GLU A 387 -2.05 3.26 27.37
N TYR A 388 -1.23 2.21 27.25
CA TYR A 388 -1.46 1.10 26.32
C TYR A 388 -2.85 0.51 26.54
N GLY A 389 -3.66 0.41 25.48
CA GLY A 389 -5.05 -0.05 25.54
C GLY A 389 -6.12 1.03 25.80
N SER A 390 -5.75 2.32 25.85
CA SER A 390 -6.67 3.45 26.11
C SER A 390 -7.64 3.83 24.97
N GLN A 391 -7.67 3.08 23.86
CA GLN A 391 -8.43 3.39 22.63
C GLN A 391 -8.08 4.73 21.95
N MET A 392 -7.04 5.45 22.40
CA MET A 392 -6.61 6.70 21.76
C MET A 392 -5.60 6.39 20.64
N PHE A 393 -5.86 6.89 19.43
CA PHE A 393 -4.89 6.79 18.33
C PHE A 393 -3.95 8.01 18.36
N ALA A 394 -2.64 7.77 18.30
CA ALA A 394 -1.62 8.81 18.27
C ALA A 394 -1.63 9.58 16.94
N ILE A 395 -2.00 8.88 15.86
CA ILE A 395 -2.18 9.44 14.53
C ILE A 395 -3.56 9.02 14.03
N ASP A 396 -4.37 9.97 13.54
CA ASP A 396 -5.65 9.70 12.88
C ASP A 396 -5.64 10.34 11.48
N VAL A 397 -5.70 9.50 10.44
CA VAL A 397 -5.76 9.90 9.04
C VAL A 397 -7.12 9.54 8.49
N SER A 398 -7.90 10.54 8.04
CA SER A 398 -9.28 10.31 7.61
C SER A 398 -9.67 11.06 6.32
N GLY A 399 -10.14 10.34 5.30
CA GLY A 399 -10.77 10.89 4.09
C GLY A 399 -9.82 11.27 2.93
N ILE A 400 -8.55 11.57 3.24
CA ILE A 400 -7.59 12.12 2.26
C ILE A 400 -7.20 11.12 1.16
N GLU A 401 -6.75 11.67 0.04
CA GLU A 401 -6.12 10.95 -1.06
C GLU A 401 -4.60 11.20 -1.08
N THR A 402 -3.80 10.20 -1.41
CA THR A 402 -2.39 10.35 -1.79
C THR A 402 -2.19 9.78 -3.19
N SER A 403 -1.21 10.31 -3.93
CA SER A 403 -0.93 9.81 -5.28
C SER A 403 0.52 9.96 -5.72
N TRP A 404 0.89 9.24 -6.78
CA TRP A 404 2.21 9.32 -7.41
C TRP A 404 3.35 9.03 -6.43
N GLY A 405 3.30 7.86 -5.78
CA GLY A 405 4.43 7.40 -4.96
C GLY A 405 5.72 7.32 -5.75
N SER A 406 6.81 7.83 -5.19
CA SER A 406 8.14 7.65 -5.78
C SER A 406 8.62 6.21 -5.56
N LYS A 407 9.64 5.77 -6.30
CA LYS A 407 10.24 4.44 -6.13
C LYS A 407 11.35 4.49 -5.08
N TYR A 408 11.12 3.99 -3.87
CA TYR A 408 12.12 4.02 -2.78
C TYR A 408 12.23 2.73 -1.94
N GLY A 409 11.45 1.67 -2.22
CA GLY A 409 11.61 0.38 -1.50
C GLY A 409 10.89 0.27 -0.17
N TYR A 410 9.99 1.21 0.15
CA TYR A 410 9.17 1.19 1.37
C TYR A 410 7.75 1.65 1.03
N SER A 411 6.92 2.00 2.01
CA SER A 411 5.67 2.76 1.81
C SER A 411 5.88 4.29 1.84
N PRO A 412 5.14 5.10 1.04
CA PRO A 412 5.21 6.55 1.10
C PRO A 412 4.29 7.07 2.20
N ILE A 413 3.54 6.15 2.82
CA ILE A 413 2.58 6.34 3.89
C ILE A 413 3.02 5.48 5.07
N GLN A 414 3.82 6.06 5.95
CA GLN A 414 4.37 5.39 7.12
C GLN A 414 3.84 6.06 8.38
N LEU A 415 3.08 5.32 9.19
CA LEU A 415 2.47 5.85 10.41
C LEU A 415 2.97 5.05 11.61
N ASN A 416 3.73 5.70 12.49
CA ASN A 416 4.39 5.07 13.64
C ASN A 416 5.12 3.77 13.27
N VAL A 417 5.89 3.81 12.18
CA VAL A 417 6.71 2.70 11.70
C VAL A 417 8.01 2.68 12.49
N ALA A 418 8.02 1.99 13.64
CA ALA A 418 9.21 1.91 14.48
C ALA A 418 9.67 0.48 14.72
N ASP A 419 10.99 0.34 14.65
CA ASP A 419 11.74 -0.82 15.10
C ASP A 419 11.80 -0.75 16.64
N GLU A 420 11.35 -1.80 17.32
CA GLU A 420 11.52 -2.06 18.76
C GLU A 420 10.99 -0.97 19.74
N ASP A 421 9.79 -1.21 20.29
CA ASP A 421 9.19 -0.70 21.55
C ASP A 421 9.07 0.83 21.78
N THR A 422 9.81 1.68 21.06
CA THR A 422 10.00 3.10 21.41
C THR A 422 8.86 3.99 20.86
N TYR A 423 8.24 3.60 19.75
CA TYR A 423 7.13 4.31 19.10
C TYR A 423 5.94 3.42 18.76
N ASN A 424 5.68 2.43 19.61
CA ASN A 424 4.56 1.51 19.48
C ASN A 424 3.22 2.15 19.95
N TYR A 425 2.78 3.19 19.23
CA TYR A 425 1.53 3.90 19.51
C TYR A 425 0.51 3.69 18.37
N PRO A 426 -0.71 3.19 18.67
CA PRO A 426 -1.70 2.86 17.65
C PRO A 426 -2.02 4.04 16.72
N THR A 427 -2.24 3.72 15.46
CA THR A 427 -2.66 4.65 14.43
C THR A 427 -4.04 4.29 13.91
N LYS A 428 -4.79 5.28 13.41
CA LYS A 428 -6.06 5.09 12.73
C LYS A 428 -5.98 5.63 11.31
N VAL A 429 -6.44 4.83 10.37
CA VAL A 429 -6.62 5.22 8.98
C VAL A 429 -8.07 4.89 8.58
N PHE A 430 -8.81 5.88 8.08
CA PHE A 430 -10.21 5.73 7.70
C PHE A 430 -10.53 6.42 6.38
N ASP A 431 -11.26 5.76 5.48
CA ASP A 431 -11.65 6.32 4.17
C ASP A 431 -10.47 6.93 3.40
N PHE A 432 -9.34 6.22 3.39
CA PHE A 432 -8.09 6.69 2.81
C PHE A 432 -7.91 6.15 1.39
N LYS A 433 -7.36 6.96 0.48
CA LYS A 433 -7.13 6.56 -0.92
C LYS A 433 -5.67 6.74 -1.29
N TYR A 434 -5.07 5.74 -1.93
CA TYR A 434 -3.73 5.83 -2.51
C TYR A 434 -3.75 5.32 -3.95
N VAL A 435 -3.50 6.19 -4.91
CA VAL A 435 -3.72 5.90 -6.34
C VAL A 435 -2.64 6.48 -7.25
N GLY A 436 -2.58 6.05 -8.51
CA GLY A 436 -1.58 6.52 -9.47
C GLY A 436 -0.16 6.06 -9.16
N ASN A 437 -0.01 5.11 -8.25
CA ASN A 437 1.27 4.51 -7.94
C ASN A 437 1.56 3.36 -8.90
N PHE A 438 2.17 3.68 -10.04
CA PHE A 438 2.57 2.71 -11.07
C PHE A 438 4.01 2.21 -10.93
N ASN A 439 4.80 2.80 -10.03
CA ASN A 439 6.18 2.38 -9.82
C ASN A 439 6.22 1.06 -9.06
N ASP A 440 7.14 0.17 -9.42
CA ASP A 440 7.50 -0.97 -8.57
C ASP A 440 8.06 -0.48 -7.22
N GLN A 441 7.94 -1.30 -6.19
CA GLN A 441 8.38 -0.96 -4.83
C GLN A 441 7.66 0.24 -4.22
N GLY A 442 6.43 0.47 -4.67
CA GLY A 442 5.51 1.39 -4.03
C GLY A 442 4.52 0.59 -3.20
N ASP A 443 4.88 0.32 -1.95
CA ASP A 443 4.04 -0.42 -1.01
C ASP A 443 2.77 0.37 -0.66
N GLY A 444 1.76 -0.33 -0.16
CA GLY A 444 0.56 0.29 0.42
C GLY A 444 0.84 0.91 1.78
N ILE A 445 -0.18 1.04 2.61
CA ILE A 445 -0.09 1.77 3.88
C ILE A 445 0.69 0.93 4.91
N ASP A 446 1.78 1.47 5.47
CA ASP A 446 2.51 0.83 6.56
C ASP A 446 2.05 1.40 7.92
N THR A 447 1.31 0.59 8.68
CA THR A 447 1.00 0.82 10.11
C THR A 447 1.65 -0.28 10.93
N MET A 448 2.81 -0.01 11.54
CA MET A 448 3.59 -1.02 12.27
C MET A 448 3.51 -0.88 13.81
N ALA A 449 2.55 -0.12 14.31
CA ALA A 449 2.26 -0.07 15.74
C ALA A 449 1.15 -1.05 16.12
N ASP A 450 1.30 -1.72 17.26
CA ASP A 450 0.32 -2.62 17.85
C ASP A 450 -1.03 -1.91 18.04
N GLY A 451 -2.13 -2.63 17.84
CA GLY A 451 -3.47 -2.09 18.05
C GLY A 451 -3.93 -1.06 17.00
N SER A 452 -3.20 -0.87 15.90
CA SER A 452 -3.61 0.08 14.86
C SER A 452 -4.85 -0.40 14.12
N PHE A 453 -5.62 0.57 13.62
CA PHE A 453 -6.88 0.36 12.94
C PHE A 453 -6.88 0.98 11.54
N THR A 454 -7.14 0.19 10.51
CA THR A 454 -7.36 0.71 9.15
C THR A 454 -8.74 0.29 8.65
N ALA A 455 -9.57 1.21 8.19
CA ALA A 455 -10.86 0.87 7.60
C ALA A 455 -11.17 1.67 6.34
N PHE A 456 -11.83 1.02 5.37
CA PHE A 456 -12.23 1.67 4.11
C PHE A 456 -11.02 2.30 3.38
N ALA A 457 -9.96 1.52 3.19
CA ALA A 457 -8.81 1.96 2.40
C ALA A 457 -8.99 1.54 0.93
N TYR A 458 -8.74 2.44 -0.02
CA TYR A 458 -8.68 2.15 -1.44
C TYR A 458 -7.27 2.36 -1.96
N THR A 459 -6.58 1.30 -2.38
CA THR A 459 -5.14 1.37 -2.68
C THR A 459 -4.81 0.71 -4.01
N GLN A 460 -4.17 1.48 -4.90
CA GLN A 460 -3.50 0.98 -6.11
C GLN A 460 -2.00 0.96 -5.84
N THR A 461 -1.37 -0.22 -5.89
CA THR A 461 0.06 -0.39 -5.59
C THR A 461 0.69 -1.42 -6.51
N ASN A 462 1.99 -1.33 -6.71
CA ASN A 462 2.78 -2.34 -7.41
C ASN A 462 3.92 -2.81 -6.52
N ASP A 463 3.52 -3.31 -5.36
CA ASP A 463 4.28 -4.11 -4.40
C ASP A 463 3.29 -4.57 -3.31
N ASP A 464 3.76 -4.86 -2.10
CA ASP A 464 2.97 -5.22 -0.93
C ASP A 464 1.89 -4.19 -0.61
N ASN A 465 0.62 -4.53 -0.81
CA ASN A 465 -0.48 -3.59 -0.62
C ASN A 465 -0.93 -3.51 0.85
N ILE A 466 -1.26 -4.66 1.43
CA ILE A 466 -1.46 -4.79 2.87
C ILE A 466 -0.21 -5.42 3.44
N LYS A 467 0.57 -4.67 4.22
CA LYS A 467 1.71 -5.19 4.96
C LYS A 467 1.43 -5.18 6.44
N LEU A 468 1.48 -6.35 7.05
CA LEU A 468 1.23 -6.54 8.47
C LEU A 468 2.55 -6.86 9.18
N ALA A 469 2.86 -6.11 10.24
CA ALA A 469 4.14 -6.23 10.97
C ALA A 469 4.00 -6.17 12.50
N ALA A 470 2.81 -6.01 13.04
CA ALA A 470 2.60 -5.74 14.47
C ALA A 470 1.36 -6.46 15.01
N LYS A 471 1.19 -6.48 16.33
CA LYS A 471 0.14 -7.23 17.02
C LYS A 471 -1.19 -6.50 17.04
N ASP A 472 -2.27 -7.25 17.19
CA ASP A 472 -3.64 -6.75 17.37
C ASP A 472 -4.02 -5.68 16.34
N ASN A 473 -3.51 -5.78 15.12
CA ASN A 473 -3.85 -4.86 14.04
C ASN A 473 -5.19 -5.26 13.45
N HIS A 474 -6.08 -4.27 13.32
CA HIS A 474 -7.42 -4.47 12.82
C HIS A 474 -7.61 -3.73 11.50
N ARG A 475 -7.79 -4.48 10.42
CA ARG A 475 -8.06 -3.93 9.09
C ARG A 475 -9.47 -4.32 8.63
N LYS A 476 -10.25 -3.36 8.16
CA LYS A 476 -11.63 -3.56 7.69
C LYS A 476 -11.88 -2.97 6.30
N HIS A 477 -12.56 -3.69 5.43
CA HIS A 477 -13.07 -3.20 4.14
C HIS A 477 -12.02 -2.46 3.30
N SER A 478 -10.97 -3.14 2.87
CA SER A 478 -9.96 -2.58 1.97
C SER A 478 -10.22 -2.97 0.52
N THR A 479 -10.24 -2.00 -0.38
CA THR A 479 -10.34 -2.22 -1.83
C THR A 479 -8.96 -2.09 -2.47
N LEU A 480 -8.49 -3.12 -3.17
CA LEU A 480 -7.13 -3.19 -3.69
C LEU A 480 -7.12 -3.26 -5.23
N LEU A 481 -6.22 -2.49 -5.84
CA LEU A 481 -5.81 -2.59 -7.24
C LEU A 481 -4.33 -3.01 -7.25
N GLN A 482 -4.09 -4.30 -7.39
CA GLN A 482 -2.78 -4.91 -7.25
C GLN A 482 -2.06 -4.99 -8.59
N GLY A 483 -0.88 -4.36 -8.67
CA GLY A 483 0.08 -4.53 -9.74
C GLY A 483 0.67 -5.95 -9.76
N ARG A 484 1.72 -6.18 -10.52
CA ARG A 484 2.31 -7.52 -10.63
C ARG A 484 3.27 -7.83 -9.49
N ALA A 485 3.95 -6.83 -8.92
CA ALA A 485 4.97 -6.98 -7.88
C ALA A 485 4.36 -7.06 -6.46
N GLY A 486 5.13 -7.60 -5.51
CA GLY A 486 4.74 -7.83 -4.10
C GLY A 486 3.52 -8.72 -3.88
N CYS A 487 2.88 -8.58 -2.72
CA CYS A 487 1.70 -9.35 -2.34
C CYS A 487 0.50 -8.44 -2.10
N ALA A 488 -0.72 -8.91 -2.42
CA ALA A 488 -1.91 -8.16 -2.03
C ALA A 488 -2.02 -8.11 -0.48
N ILE A 489 -1.67 -9.21 0.19
CA ILE A 489 -1.57 -9.33 1.65
C ILE A 489 -0.22 -9.96 2.02
N ASN A 490 0.70 -9.18 2.58
CA ASN A 490 1.96 -9.60 3.16
C ASN A 490 1.83 -9.72 4.69
N LEU A 491 1.94 -10.96 5.20
CA LEU A 491 1.84 -11.36 6.60
C LEU A 491 3.21 -11.67 7.23
N GLY A 492 4.28 -11.05 6.79
CA GLY A 492 5.58 -11.24 7.42
C GLY A 492 6.46 -10.01 7.48
N ALA A 493 6.15 -8.96 6.68
CA ALA A 493 6.93 -7.73 6.63
C ALA A 493 8.44 -8.00 6.55
N TYR A 494 8.82 -8.95 5.69
CA TYR A 494 10.22 -9.36 5.50
C TYR A 494 10.92 -9.90 6.76
N GLY A 495 10.15 -10.41 7.71
CA GLY A 495 10.63 -11.00 8.95
C GLY A 495 10.80 -10.03 10.11
N TRP A 496 10.47 -8.75 9.92
CA TRP A 496 10.51 -7.72 10.98
C TRP A 496 9.24 -7.70 11.82
N GLY A 497 8.22 -8.48 11.43
CA GLY A 497 6.91 -8.44 12.05
C GLY A 497 6.69 -9.50 13.11
N ASN A 498 6.38 -9.07 14.33
CA ASN A 498 5.82 -9.90 15.39
C ASN A 498 4.30 -9.81 15.35
N ILE A 499 3.66 -10.74 14.64
CA ILE A 499 2.24 -10.68 14.32
C ILE A 499 1.48 -11.66 15.21
N ASP A 500 0.62 -11.12 16.08
CA ASP A 500 -0.22 -11.86 17.01
C ASP A 500 -1.61 -11.21 17.07
N GLY A 501 -2.69 -11.98 17.10
CA GLY A 501 -4.06 -11.48 17.32
C GLY A 501 -4.66 -10.57 16.23
N SER A 502 -4.01 -10.43 15.08
CA SER A 502 -4.42 -9.48 14.04
C SER A 502 -5.62 -9.97 13.21
N VAL A 503 -6.48 -9.04 12.78
CA VAL A 503 -7.70 -9.33 12.01
C VAL A 503 -7.77 -8.47 10.76
N ILE A 504 -7.88 -9.12 9.60
CA ILE A 504 -8.10 -8.51 8.29
C ILE A 504 -9.48 -8.96 7.79
N GLU A 505 -10.45 -8.05 7.81
CA GLU A 505 -11.85 -8.31 7.48
C GLU A 505 -12.25 -7.53 6.22
N GLY A 506 -12.76 -8.21 5.20
CA GLY A 506 -13.21 -7.61 3.95
C GLY A 506 -12.05 -7.03 3.14
N VAL A 507 -11.39 -7.85 2.32
CA VAL A 507 -10.37 -7.40 1.37
C VAL A 507 -10.88 -7.66 -0.04
N TYR A 508 -11.11 -6.60 -0.80
CA TYR A 508 -11.75 -6.66 -2.10
C TYR A 508 -10.72 -6.28 -3.17
N VAL A 509 -10.02 -7.27 -3.71
CA VAL A 509 -9.00 -7.06 -4.75
C VAL A 509 -9.70 -6.96 -6.10
N HIS A 510 -10.27 -5.79 -6.37
CA HIS A 510 -11.05 -5.56 -7.58
C HIS A 510 -10.22 -5.72 -8.86
N ARG A 511 -8.92 -5.37 -8.82
CA ARG A 511 -7.96 -5.63 -9.91
C ARG A 511 -6.71 -6.32 -9.37
N ILE A 512 -6.20 -7.32 -10.09
CA ILE A 512 -4.93 -7.99 -9.78
C ILE A 512 -4.24 -8.48 -11.06
N LEU A 513 -2.94 -8.27 -11.16
CA LEU A 513 -2.16 -8.48 -12.39
C LEU A 513 -0.96 -9.40 -12.16
N HIS A 514 -1.06 -10.33 -11.20
CA HIS A 514 0.01 -11.28 -10.96
C HIS A 514 0.15 -12.25 -12.16
N ALA A 515 1.37 -12.68 -12.44
CA ALA A 515 1.64 -13.61 -13.54
C ALA A 515 2.52 -14.78 -13.08
N SER A 516 2.22 -15.98 -13.57
CA SER A 516 2.93 -17.23 -13.26
C SER A 516 4.36 -17.22 -13.80
N TRP A 517 4.58 -16.51 -14.90
CA TRP A 517 5.89 -16.39 -15.54
C TRP A 517 6.80 -15.34 -14.89
N ASP A 518 6.29 -14.58 -13.93
CA ASP A 518 7.10 -13.64 -13.13
C ASP A 518 8.05 -14.41 -12.20
N SER A 519 9.30 -13.94 -12.05
CA SER A 519 10.30 -14.61 -11.21
C SER A 519 10.10 -14.35 -9.72
N TRP A 520 9.54 -13.20 -9.34
CA TRP A 520 9.44 -12.77 -7.95
C TRP A 520 8.17 -13.26 -7.25
N ASN A 521 7.05 -13.21 -7.98
CA ASN A 521 5.71 -13.51 -7.51
C ASN A 521 5.06 -14.68 -8.24
N GLY A 522 5.62 -15.08 -9.38
CA GLY A 522 5.19 -16.24 -10.13
C GLY A 522 5.87 -17.52 -9.68
N CYS A 523 5.88 -18.51 -10.56
CA CYS A 523 6.53 -19.80 -10.36
C CYS A 523 7.53 -20.15 -11.47
N ALA A 524 7.81 -19.25 -12.41
CA ALA A 524 8.70 -19.54 -13.55
C ALA A 524 10.07 -20.08 -13.12
N SER A 525 10.61 -19.56 -12.01
CA SER A 525 11.90 -19.96 -11.45
C SER A 525 11.82 -21.01 -10.34
N GLY A 526 10.61 -21.46 -9.97
CA GLY A 526 10.38 -22.17 -8.71
C GLY A 526 10.64 -21.28 -7.49
N MET A 527 10.56 -21.86 -6.29
CA MET A 527 11.05 -21.21 -5.06
C MET A 527 12.57 -21.27 -5.02
N ASP A 528 13.23 -20.11 -5.06
CA ASP A 528 14.69 -20.00 -5.04
C ASP A 528 15.13 -19.00 -3.98
N SER A 529 15.51 -19.54 -2.82
CA SER A 529 16.02 -18.79 -1.67
C SER A 529 17.30 -18.03 -2.00
N SER A 530 18.08 -18.40 -3.01
CA SER A 530 19.30 -17.63 -3.33
C SER A 530 18.98 -16.26 -3.94
N ASN A 531 17.82 -16.15 -4.60
CA ASN A 531 17.40 -14.94 -5.30
C ASN A 531 16.09 -14.34 -4.75
N GLY A 532 15.46 -14.95 -3.74
CA GLY A 532 14.18 -14.47 -3.20
C GLY A 532 12.99 -14.64 -4.16
N ASN A 533 13.15 -15.51 -5.15
CA ASN A 533 12.18 -15.73 -6.22
C ASN A 533 11.11 -16.74 -5.80
N GLY A 534 9.87 -16.52 -6.26
CA GLY A 534 8.75 -17.45 -6.09
C GLY A 534 8.06 -17.44 -4.72
N TYR A 535 8.37 -16.47 -3.85
CA TYR A 535 7.78 -16.33 -2.51
C TYR A 535 6.62 -15.31 -2.43
N GLY A 536 6.18 -14.76 -3.57
CA GLY A 536 5.02 -13.86 -3.64
C GLY A 536 3.69 -14.59 -3.89
N GLY A 537 2.60 -13.82 -3.90
CA GLY A 537 1.25 -14.34 -4.12
C GLY A 537 0.16 -13.38 -3.65
N LEU A 538 -1.11 -13.78 -3.78
CA LEU A 538 -2.23 -13.01 -3.25
C LEU A 538 -2.07 -12.81 -1.72
N ILE A 539 -1.75 -13.88 -1.00
CA ILE A 539 -1.33 -13.85 0.40
C ILE A 539 0.11 -14.37 0.49
N CYS A 540 1.01 -13.68 1.16
CA CYS A 540 2.37 -14.18 1.35
C CYS A 540 2.94 -13.79 2.70
N THR A 541 4.10 -14.34 3.07
CA THR A 541 4.87 -13.86 4.24
C THR A 541 6.16 -13.18 3.84
N ARG A 542 6.88 -13.69 2.82
CA ARG A 542 8.24 -13.22 2.42
C ARG A 542 9.19 -13.03 3.62
N SER A 543 9.00 -13.80 4.69
CA SER A 543 9.64 -13.56 5.99
C SER A 543 11.07 -14.08 6.04
N CYS A 544 11.95 -13.34 6.73
CA CYS A 544 13.33 -13.71 7.04
C CYS A 544 13.54 -14.15 8.49
N ALA A 545 12.47 -14.18 9.29
CA ALA A 545 12.53 -14.47 10.72
C ALA A 545 13.61 -13.63 11.44
N MET A 546 13.45 -12.30 11.42
CA MET A 546 14.30 -11.40 12.21
C MET A 546 13.88 -11.41 13.69
N ASP A 547 12.63 -11.72 13.98
CA ASP A 547 12.11 -11.91 15.34
C ASP A 547 11.62 -13.34 15.63
N ASP A 548 11.55 -13.67 16.92
CA ASP A 548 11.07 -14.95 17.45
C ASP A 548 9.54 -15.02 17.65
N GLY A 549 8.83 -13.91 17.39
CA GLY A 549 7.39 -13.74 17.62
C GLY A 549 6.54 -14.40 16.55
N GLY A 550 7.00 -14.35 15.29
CA GLY A 550 6.40 -15.10 14.19
C GLY A 550 5.04 -14.58 13.75
N LEU A 551 4.23 -15.50 13.21
CA LEU A 551 2.90 -15.26 12.67
C LEU A 551 1.87 -16.14 13.40
N VAL A 552 1.14 -15.53 14.32
CA VAL A 552 0.28 -16.21 15.30
C VAL A 552 -1.12 -15.58 15.30
N ASP A 553 -2.14 -16.42 15.49
CA ASP A 553 -3.53 -16.02 15.78
C ASP A 553 -4.10 -14.92 14.85
N THR A 554 -3.77 -15.01 13.56
CA THR A 554 -4.17 -14.02 12.55
C THR A 554 -5.34 -14.51 11.72
N THR A 555 -6.38 -13.68 11.57
CA THR A 555 -7.58 -14.00 10.79
C THR A 555 -7.68 -13.12 9.55
N ILE A 556 -7.89 -13.74 8.39
CA ILE A 556 -8.36 -13.10 7.15
C ILE A 556 -9.78 -13.60 6.90
N THR A 557 -10.74 -12.68 6.77
CA THR A 557 -12.13 -13.02 6.41
C THR A 557 -12.63 -12.09 5.32
N GLY A 558 -13.49 -12.56 4.41
CA GLY A 558 -14.06 -11.70 3.38
C GLY A 558 -13.08 -11.29 2.28
N LEU A 559 -12.07 -12.12 1.95
CA LEU A 559 -11.19 -11.86 0.81
C LEU A 559 -11.93 -12.15 -0.50
N TYR A 560 -12.00 -11.18 -1.41
CA TYR A 560 -12.73 -11.27 -2.68
C TYR A 560 -11.85 -10.84 -3.85
N VAL A 561 -11.81 -11.63 -4.91
CA VAL A 561 -11.20 -11.28 -6.21
C VAL A 561 -12.21 -11.60 -7.31
N PRO A 562 -12.80 -10.61 -8.00
CA PRO A 562 -13.91 -10.81 -8.93
C PRO A 562 -13.49 -11.54 -10.22
N GLU A 563 -14.46 -12.18 -10.86
CA GLU A 563 -14.31 -12.69 -12.22
C GLU A 563 -14.35 -11.51 -13.22
N LEU A 564 -13.20 -11.23 -13.83
CA LEU A 564 -13.05 -10.23 -14.89
C LEU A 564 -12.35 -10.83 -16.12
N ALA A 565 -12.61 -12.11 -16.40
CA ALA A 565 -11.90 -12.88 -17.42
C ALA A 565 -10.38 -12.71 -17.27
N ASP A 566 -9.68 -12.37 -18.35
CA ASP A 566 -8.22 -12.21 -18.39
C ASP A 566 -7.73 -10.79 -18.02
N ALA A 567 -8.63 -9.90 -17.58
CA ALA A 567 -8.27 -8.59 -17.04
C ALA A 567 -7.81 -8.65 -15.57
N ASN A 568 -8.04 -9.80 -14.91
CA ASN A 568 -7.46 -10.16 -13.63
C ASN A 568 -6.70 -11.49 -13.75
N SER A 569 -5.56 -11.58 -13.09
CA SER A 569 -4.79 -12.82 -12.97
C SER A 569 -4.13 -12.95 -11.61
N VAL A 570 -4.12 -14.16 -11.06
CA VAL A 570 -3.48 -14.51 -9.79
C VAL A 570 -2.37 -15.51 -10.11
N SER A 571 -1.14 -15.26 -9.67
CA SER A 571 -0.05 -16.23 -9.83
C SER A 571 -0.22 -17.40 -8.86
N ARG A 572 -0.11 -17.11 -7.56
CA ARG A 572 -0.29 -18.01 -6.42
C ARG A 572 -1.35 -17.43 -5.48
N LEU A 573 -2.16 -18.28 -4.85
CA LEU A 573 -3.08 -17.85 -3.79
C LEU A 573 -2.34 -17.54 -2.50
N PHE A 574 -1.49 -18.46 -2.07
CA PHE A 574 -0.70 -18.29 -0.86
C PHE A 574 0.74 -18.76 -1.03
N ALA A 575 1.66 -18.03 -0.41
CA ALA A 575 3.06 -18.41 -0.21
C ALA A 575 3.46 -18.09 1.24
N ILE A 576 3.36 -19.08 2.12
CA ILE A 576 3.50 -18.88 3.57
C ILE A 576 4.72 -19.66 4.09
N GLY A 577 5.60 -18.96 4.79
CA GLY A 577 6.84 -19.58 5.27
C GLY A 577 7.93 -18.60 5.66
N VAL A 578 9.13 -19.15 5.83
CA VAL A 578 10.36 -18.39 6.08
C VAL A 578 11.41 -18.74 5.05
N ASN A 579 11.96 -17.70 4.42
CA ASN A 579 13.04 -17.78 3.45
C ASN A 579 14.36 -17.53 4.18
N GLY A 580 15.36 -18.35 3.89
CA GLY A 580 16.65 -18.31 4.57
C GLY A 580 17.71 -17.44 3.92
N ASN A 581 17.54 -17.04 2.66
CA ASN A 581 18.52 -16.26 1.91
C ASN A 581 17.84 -15.35 0.87
N GLY A 582 18.60 -14.47 0.21
CA GLY A 582 18.12 -13.69 -0.94
C GLY A 582 18.23 -12.17 -0.74
N PRO A 583 17.90 -11.38 -1.77
CA PRO A 583 18.15 -9.95 -1.81
C PRO A 583 17.40 -9.17 -0.71
N PHE A 584 16.21 -9.64 -0.31
CA PHE A 584 15.43 -9.06 0.79
C PHE A 584 15.80 -9.61 2.17
N CYS A 585 16.65 -10.63 2.22
CA CYS A 585 16.94 -11.39 3.43
C CYS A 585 18.38 -11.16 3.89
N PRO A 586 18.63 -10.22 4.81
CA PRO A 586 19.98 -9.95 5.30
C PRO A 586 20.58 -11.09 6.14
N GLY A 587 19.81 -12.14 6.40
CA GLY A 587 20.08 -13.24 7.31
C GLY A 587 18.91 -13.40 8.28
N THR A 588 18.99 -14.44 9.11
CA THR A 588 18.05 -14.66 10.21
C THR A 588 18.74 -14.34 11.53
N THR A 589 18.04 -13.70 12.45
CA THR A 589 18.46 -13.50 13.86
C THR A 589 17.70 -14.42 14.81
N SER A 590 16.63 -15.04 14.33
CA SER A 590 15.78 -15.93 15.09
C SER A 590 16.32 -17.36 15.14
N THR A 591 15.94 -18.08 16.20
CA THR A 591 16.15 -19.54 16.29
C THR A 591 14.85 -20.33 16.12
N LYS A 592 13.71 -19.65 16.01
CA LYS A 592 12.38 -20.22 15.90
C LYS A 592 11.40 -19.21 15.32
N TYR A 593 10.54 -19.63 14.41
CA TYR A 593 9.52 -18.76 13.83
C TYR A 593 8.16 -19.46 13.88
N PRO A 594 7.30 -19.18 14.87
CA PRO A 594 6.01 -19.83 14.94
C PRO A 594 5.10 -19.39 13.79
N ILE A 595 4.50 -20.36 13.08
CA ILE A 595 3.38 -20.11 12.16
C ILE A 595 2.19 -20.93 12.68
N ARG A 596 1.23 -20.23 13.30
CA ARG A 596 0.19 -20.85 14.13
C ARG A 596 -1.15 -20.16 13.95
N ASN A 597 -2.20 -20.97 13.81
CA ASN A 597 -3.59 -20.51 13.85
C ASN A 597 -3.91 -19.36 12.88
N LEU A 598 -3.39 -19.44 11.66
CA LEU A 598 -3.84 -18.59 10.57
C LEU A 598 -5.22 -19.04 10.11
N VAL A 599 -6.22 -18.18 10.18
CA VAL A 599 -7.59 -18.49 9.77
C VAL A 599 -7.94 -17.68 8.53
N ILE A 600 -8.23 -18.35 7.42
CA ILE A 600 -8.71 -17.72 6.19
C ILE A 600 -10.14 -18.21 5.95
N LYS A 601 -11.13 -17.31 5.97
CA LYS A 601 -12.54 -17.69 5.87
C LYS A 601 -13.38 -16.73 5.04
N ASP A 602 -14.60 -17.13 4.70
CA ASP A 602 -15.60 -16.32 3.99
C ASP A 602 -15.05 -15.62 2.73
N SER A 603 -14.22 -16.33 1.96
CA SER A 603 -13.43 -15.72 0.89
C SER A 603 -13.82 -16.28 -0.48
N ALA A 604 -13.70 -15.50 -1.56
CA ALA A 604 -13.98 -15.90 -2.93
C ALA A 604 -12.95 -15.34 -3.93
N VAL A 605 -12.22 -16.20 -4.65
CA VAL A 605 -11.18 -15.81 -5.61
C VAL A 605 -11.48 -16.41 -6.98
N TYR A 606 -12.09 -15.67 -7.90
CA TYR A 606 -12.52 -16.24 -9.17
C TYR A 606 -11.41 -16.50 -10.21
N PRO A 607 -10.33 -15.69 -10.31
CA PRO A 607 -9.25 -16.02 -11.23
C PRO A 607 -8.56 -17.32 -10.84
N ASN A 608 -8.43 -18.24 -11.80
CA ASN A 608 -7.65 -19.45 -11.61
C ASN A 608 -6.18 -19.08 -11.35
N PRO A 609 -5.58 -19.59 -10.26
CA PRO A 609 -4.16 -19.36 -10.01
C PRO A 609 -3.32 -19.97 -11.12
N GLY A 610 -2.33 -19.23 -11.61
CA GLY A 610 -1.39 -19.72 -12.62
C GLY A 610 -0.49 -20.85 -12.12
N CYS A 611 -0.36 -21.02 -10.79
CA CYS A 611 0.43 -22.08 -10.19
C CYS A 611 -0.01 -22.48 -8.77
N MET A 612 0.63 -23.54 -8.27
CA MET A 612 0.33 -24.10 -6.95
C MET A 612 0.64 -23.11 -5.83
N SER A 613 -0.08 -23.19 -4.73
CA SER A 613 0.27 -22.42 -3.53
C SER A 613 1.52 -23.00 -2.86
N ALA A 614 2.16 -22.28 -1.95
CA ALA A 614 3.45 -22.63 -1.38
C ALA A 614 3.45 -22.61 0.15
N MET A 615 4.06 -23.64 0.75
CA MET A 615 4.47 -23.67 2.15
C MET A 615 5.98 -23.89 2.20
N TYR A 616 6.72 -23.01 2.87
CA TYR A 616 8.19 -23.04 2.83
C TYR A 616 8.85 -22.80 4.19
N ASP A 617 9.96 -23.48 4.42
CA ASP A 617 10.85 -23.31 5.56
C ASP A 617 12.27 -23.66 5.13
N ASP A 618 12.96 -22.66 4.58
CA ASP A 618 14.31 -22.82 4.04
C ASP A 618 15.37 -22.85 5.16
N LEU A 619 14.98 -22.48 6.39
CA LEU A 619 15.87 -22.39 7.54
C LEU A 619 15.72 -23.58 8.50
N GLY A 620 14.62 -24.32 8.43
CA GLY A 620 14.29 -25.40 9.36
C GLY A 620 13.93 -24.90 10.76
N ILE A 621 13.45 -23.65 10.86
CA ILE A 621 13.14 -22.99 12.15
C ILE A 621 11.65 -22.75 12.37
N VAL A 622 10.81 -23.08 11.39
CA VAL A 622 9.38 -22.78 11.50
C VAL A 622 8.71 -23.75 12.47
N GLU A 623 8.07 -23.22 13.51
CA GLU A 623 7.26 -24.02 14.42
C GLU A 623 5.81 -24.09 13.92
N TRP A 624 5.53 -25.09 13.09
CA TRP A 624 4.22 -25.30 12.49
C TRP A 624 3.18 -25.77 13.52
N GLY A 625 2.28 -24.86 13.93
CA GLY A 625 1.16 -25.17 14.82
C GLY A 625 1.60 -25.46 16.27
N TYR A 626 0.67 -25.92 17.12
CA TYR A 626 0.99 -26.48 18.44
C TYR A 626 -0.13 -27.38 18.96
N ASN A 627 0.21 -28.57 19.49
CA ASN A 627 -0.53 -29.57 20.31
C ASN A 627 -2.05 -29.87 20.11
N LYS A 628 -2.82 -29.02 19.41
CA LYS A 628 -4.23 -29.12 18.95
C LYS A 628 -4.57 -28.12 17.83
N TRP A 629 -3.80 -27.05 17.61
CA TRP A 629 -4.08 -26.02 16.61
C TRP A 629 -3.18 -26.18 15.37
N PRO A 630 -3.76 -26.22 14.17
CA PRO A 630 -3.01 -26.21 12.92
C PRO A 630 -2.31 -24.88 12.64
N SER A 631 -1.37 -24.87 11.69
CA SER A 631 -0.74 -23.62 11.27
C SER A 631 -1.69 -22.74 10.47
N VAL A 632 -2.47 -23.35 9.57
CA VAL A 632 -3.41 -22.65 8.70
C VAL A 632 -4.73 -23.40 8.63
N ARG A 633 -5.85 -22.68 8.69
CA ARG A 633 -7.22 -23.16 8.56
C ARG A 633 -7.98 -22.34 7.53
N PHE A 634 -8.80 -23.01 6.73
CA PHE A 634 -9.63 -22.36 5.70
C PHE A 634 -11.13 -22.26 6.07
N PHE A 635 -11.44 -22.32 7.37
CA PHE A 635 -12.80 -22.27 7.93
C PHE A 635 -12.76 -21.88 9.42
N ASP A 636 -13.91 -21.49 9.96
CA ASP A 636 -14.09 -21.26 11.38
C ASP A 636 -14.49 -22.57 12.09
N GLU A 637 -13.56 -23.17 12.84
CA GLU A 637 -13.79 -24.44 13.54
C GLU A 637 -14.83 -24.32 14.65
N ASP A 638 -14.90 -23.17 15.34
CA ASP A 638 -15.82 -22.96 16.45
C ASP A 638 -17.27 -22.77 15.96
N ALA A 639 -17.43 -22.25 14.74
CA ALA A 639 -18.74 -22.06 14.11
C ALA A 639 -19.19 -23.24 13.22
N SER A 640 -18.30 -24.17 12.85
CA SER A 640 -18.60 -25.23 11.88
C SER A 640 -19.27 -26.46 12.50
N ASP A 641 -20.33 -26.97 11.85
CA ASP A 641 -20.93 -28.28 12.16
C ASP A 641 -20.40 -29.35 11.20
N THR A 642 -19.29 -29.99 11.62
CA THR A 642 -18.61 -31.03 10.85
C THR A 642 -19.47 -32.29 10.62
N GLN A 643 -20.55 -32.49 11.37
CA GLN A 643 -21.49 -33.59 11.16
C GLN A 643 -22.52 -33.29 10.07
N LYS A 644 -22.86 -32.00 9.87
CA LYS A 644 -23.82 -31.56 8.85
C LYS A 644 -23.18 -31.09 7.55
N CYS A 645 -21.85 -31.11 7.45
CA CYS A 645 -21.11 -30.46 6.36
C CYS A 645 -21.45 -28.97 6.22
N ASP A 646 -21.82 -28.32 7.33
CA ASP A 646 -22.08 -26.89 7.37
C ASP A 646 -20.78 -26.20 7.80
N PHE A 647 -19.88 -26.02 6.83
CA PHE A 647 -18.65 -25.27 7.02
C PHE A 647 -18.95 -23.81 6.78
N GLN A 648 -19.16 -23.08 7.87
CA GLN A 648 -19.35 -21.64 7.78
C GLN A 648 -18.01 -20.99 7.40
N GLY A 649 -18.06 -20.18 6.35
CA GLY A 649 -16.94 -19.38 5.90
C GLY A 649 -15.80 -20.13 5.23
N THR A 650 -16.09 -21.00 4.25
CA THR A 650 -15.03 -21.59 3.42
C THR A 650 -14.49 -20.63 2.36
N LEU A 651 -13.28 -20.88 1.87
CA LEU A 651 -12.71 -20.24 0.68
C LEU A 651 -13.28 -20.86 -0.61
N ASN A 652 -13.83 -20.01 -1.49
CA ASN A 652 -14.35 -20.35 -2.81
C ASN A 652 -13.40 -19.85 -3.90
N ILE A 653 -13.25 -20.60 -5.00
CA ILE A 653 -12.40 -20.19 -6.15
C ILE A 653 -13.18 -20.13 -7.48
N HIS A 654 -14.47 -20.49 -7.45
CA HIS A 654 -15.37 -20.40 -8.60
C HIS A 654 -16.83 -20.55 -8.13
N ASP A 655 -17.79 -20.26 -9.02
CA ASP A 655 -19.25 -20.37 -8.80
C ASP A 655 -19.79 -21.81 -8.58
N ASP A 656 -18.98 -22.86 -8.78
CA ASP A 656 -19.39 -24.27 -8.67
C ASP A 656 -18.31 -25.04 -7.85
N PRO A 657 -18.67 -25.88 -6.86
CA PRO A 657 -18.33 -25.66 -5.45
C PRO A 657 -16.93 -26.06 -4.96
N GLN A 658 -16.49 -25.27 -3.97
CA GLN A 658 -15.54 -25.48 -2.86
C GLN A 658 -14.13 -26.02 -3.19
N TYR A 659 -13.16 -25.10 -3.11
CA TYR A 659 -11.74 -25.40 -3.18
C TYR A 659 -11.30 -26.11 -1.89
N PHE A 660 -10.99 -27.40 -1.98
CA PHE A 660 -10.16 -28.06 -0.98
C PHE A 660 -8.75 -28.13 -1.54
N VAL A 661 -7.86 -27.34 -0.97
CA VAL A 661 -6.47 -27.78 -0.87
C VAL A 661 -6.47 -28.95 0.13
N CYS A 662 -5.64 -29.97 -0.01
CA CYS A 662 -5.83 -31.18 0.77
C CYS A 662 -4.53 -31.87 1.18
N GLY A 663 -4.32 -32.07 2.48
CA GLY A 663 -3.43 -33.11 3.00
C GLY A 663 -4.22 -34.37 3.35
N PHE A 664 -4.51 -35.24 2.37
CA PHE A 664 -5.07 -36.56 2.64
C PHE A 664 -4.02 -37.65 2.46
N SER A 665 -3.99 -38.63 3.36
CA SER A 665 -3.18 -39.85 3.22
C SER A 665 -3.85 -40.92 2.35
N ASP A 666 -5.16 -40.77 2.06
CA ASP A 666 -5.93 -41.64 1.17
C ASP A 666 -6.16 -40.96 -0.19
N GLN A 667 -5.58 -41.55 -1.24
CA GLN A 667 -5.67 -41.08 -2.62
C GLN A 667 -7.10 -41.14 -3.20
N THR A 668 -8.00 -41.97 -2.67
CA THR A 668 -9.37 -42.14 -3.22
C THR A 668 -10.32 -41.04 -2.73
N GLN A 669 -10.10 -40.52 -1.52
CA GLN A 669 -10.81 -39.34 -1.01
C GLN A 669 -10.18 -38.03 -1.54
N ALA A 670 -8.85 -37.97 -1.65
CA ALA A 670 -8.17 -36.85 -2.30
C ALA A 670 -8.67 -36.66 -3.74
N ALA A 671 -8.79 -37.77 -4.47
CA ALA A 671 -9.26 -37.78 -5.84
C ALA A 671 -10.74 -37.40 -6.02
N LYS A 672 -11.50 -37.17 -4.94
CA LYS A 672 -12.92 -36.79 -4.99
C LYS A 672 -13.16 -35.32 -4.62
N TYR A 673 -12.19 -34.65 -3.99
CA TYR A 673 -12.40 -33.34 -3.39
C TYR A 673 -11.28 -32.31 -3.68
N CYS A 674 -10.20 -32.71 -4.35
CA CYS A 674 -9.03 -31.84 -4.57
C CYS A 674 -8.83 -31.50 -6.05
N MET A 675 -8.48 -30.24 -6.35
CA MET A 675 -8.22 -29.75 -7.71
C MET A 675 -6.88 -30.28 -8.26
N THR A 676 -6.91 -30.79 -9.49
CA THR A 676 -5.77 -30.83 -10.42
C THR A 676 -6.16 -30.19 -11.75
N THR A 677 -5.18 -29.92 -12.62
CA THR A 677 -5.34 -29.38 -13.98
C THR A 677 -6.34 -30.13 -14.85
N ASP A 678 -6.70 -31.36 -14.48
CA ASP A 678 -7.53 -32.29 -15.25
C ASP A 678 -8.90 -32.53 -14.59
N GLY A 679 -9.25 -31.74 -13.57
CA GLY A 679 -10.40 -31.96 -12.71
C GLY A 679 -10.07 -32.73 -11.44
N VAL A 680 -11.12 -33.01 -10.65
CA VAL A 680 -11.13 -33.72 -9.37
C VAL A 680 -10.28 -34.99 -9.45
N GLY A 681 -9.18 -35.11 -8.68
CA GLY A 681 -8.34 -36.30 -8.85
C GLY A 681 -6.92 -36.43 -8.27
N GLY A 682 -6.21 -35.38 -7.87
CA GLY A 682 -4.76 -35.52 -7.58
C GLY A 682 -4.23 -34.83 -6.34
N SER A 683 -2.91 -34.91 -6.20
CA SER A 683 -2.13 -34.43 -5.04
C SER A 683 -2.47 -32.99 -4.66
N PRO A 684 -2.30 -32.58 -3.38
CA PRO A 684 -2.48 -31.21 -2.95
C PRO A 684 -1.88 -30.19 -3.92
N ASN A 685 -2.63 -29.13 -4.23
CA ASN A 685 -2.16 -27.96 -4.97
C ASN A 685 -1.29 -27.04 -4.07
N ILE A 686 -0.44 -27.66 -3.24
CA ILE A 686 0.58 -27.02 -2.42
C ILE A 686 1.93 -27.62 -2.79
N GLU A 687 2.84 -26.73 -3.17
CA GLU A 687 4.27 -26.99 -3.19
C GLU A 687 4.84 -26.86 -1.77
N TYR A 688 5.51 -27.90 -1.29
CA TYR A 688 6.19 -27.90 0.00
C TYR A 688 7.70 -27.81 -0.22
N SER A 689 8.33 -26.76 0.31
CA SER A 689 9.79 -26.58 0.37
C SER A 689 10.23 -26.48 1.82
N ILE A 690 10.34 -27.62 2.53
CA ILE A 690 10.55 -27.66 3.98
C ILE A 690 11.81 -28.44 4.32
N VAL A 691 12.78 -27.78 4.94
CA VAL A 691 14.08 -28.39 5.30
C VAL A 691 13.97 -29.32 6.52
N SER A 692 13.14 -29.00 7.51
CA SER A 692 13.04 -29.78 8.76
C SER A 692 12.27 -31.09 8.63
N GLY A 693 11.54 -31.30 7.53
CA GLY A 693 10.62 -32.42 7.35
C GLY A 693 9.35 -32.34 8.22
N ASP A 694 9.13 -31.23 8.91
CA ASP A 694 7.93 -30.99 9.71
C ASP A 694 6.70 -30.79 8.81
N ASN A 695 5.52 -31.14 9.34
CA ASN A 695 4.26 -30.98 8.63
C ASN A 695 3.64 -29.62 8.97
N PRO A 696 3.43 -28.73 7.98
CA PRO A 696 2.74 -27.45 8.16
C PRO A 696 1.33 -27.55 8.71
N ASN A 697 0.77 -28.76 8.82
CA ASN A 697 -0.55 -29.04 9.37
C ASN A 697 -1.59 -28.04 8.84
N VAL A 698 -1.75 -28.02 7.52
CA VAL A 698 -2.73 -27.18 6.82
C VAL A 698 -4.06 -27.90 6.87
N VAL A 699 -5.06 -27.25 7.47
CA VAL A 699 -6.35 -27.87 7.77
C VAL A 699 -7.45 -27.25 6.91
N PHE A 700 -8.20 -28.15 6.30
CA PHE A 700 -9.31 -27.85 5.41
C PHE A 700 -10.61 -28.32 6.04
N PRO A 701 -11.74 -27.69 5.68
CA PRO A 701 -13.03 -28.18 6.13
C PRO A 701 -13.16 -29.66 5.70
N THR A 702 -13.53 -30.55 6.62
CA THR A 702 -13.76 -31.97 6.31
C THR A 702 -15.03 -32.46 6.99
N CYS A 703 -15.85 -33.20 6.24
CA CYS A 703 -17.07 -33.78 6.81
C CYS A 703 -16.74 -35.06 7.56
N GLY A 704 -17.23 -35.17 8.80
CA GLY A 704 -17.20 -36.44 9.52
C GLY A 704 -18.21 -37.41 8.92
N TYR A 705 -17.76 -38.36 8.08
CA TYR A 705 -18.61 -39.52 7.78
C TYR A 705 -18.69 -40.42 9.01
N SER A 706 -19.83 -40.38 9.72
CA SER A 706 -20.11 -41.44 10.68
C SER A 706 -20.25 -42.75 9.91
N SER A 707 -19.37 -43.72 10.18
CA SER A 707 -19.33 -45.03 9.55
C SER A 707 -20.45 -45.98 10.03
N SER A 708 -21.62 -45.45 10.42
CA SER A 708 -22.67 -46.24 11.09
C SER A 708 -23.65 -46.97 10.16
N LEU A 709 -23.40 -47.05 8.84
CA LEU A 709 -24.32 -47.72 7.88
C LEU A 709 -23.79 -48.99 7.20
N LEU A 710 -22.69 -49.59 7.69
CA LEU A 710 -22.29 -50.96 7.35
C LEU A 710 -22.48 -51.90 8.55
N ALA A 711 -23.72 -52.02 9.00
CA ALA A 711 -24.17 -53.13 9.84
C ALA A 711 -25.58 -53.55 9.40
N VAL A 712 -25.67 -54.13 8.21
CA VAL A 712 -26.74 -55.08 7.87
C VAL A 712 -26.06 -56.36 7.46
N ALA A 713 -26.00 -57.30 8.40
CA ALA A 713 -25.90 -58.74 8.14
C ALA A 713 -27.32 -59.32 8.24
#